data_AF-A0AAU9EW52-F1
#
_entry.id   AF-A0AAU9EW52-F1
#
_cell.length_a   1.000
_cell.length_b   1.000
_cell.length_c   1.000
_cell.angle_alpha   90.00
_cell.angle_beta   90.00
_cell.angle_gamma   90.00
#
_symmetry.space_group_name_H-M   'P 1'
#
loop_
_entity.id
_entity.type
_entity.pdbx_description
1 polymer ?
#
loop_
_entity_poly.entity_id
_entity_poly.type
_entity_poly.pdbx_seq_one_letter_code
_entity_poly.pdbx_strand_id
1 'polypeptide(L)'
;MSKIRVYQLAKKMEISSKELIDKLLELGIDVHNHMSSIEDGDALIVEEYLAEDKVQDEEVVEEIDKNDKSKESLVDTFNALEDQEDVVSERKANKKNRKKKKNAGNKRSKFKGENELVESTNSEEIMIGDTILVSDFASKLNKSPAEIIMKLMNLGVMATLNQDIDFAVAKTLAEDYGVEINQEVRIDAAERFDLDFEDDPKDLLPRAPIVTVMGHVDHGKTSLLDAIRDTAVTTGEAGGITQHIGASEAIINDQKIVFLDTPGHEAFTSLRARGTKVTDIAILVVAADDGVMPQTIEAIDHAKAAGVPIIIAINKIDKPNANQDRVKQELSEKGVLIEEWGGDVISVPVSAKNREGIEQLLEMVLLVSEMLELKANPNRKAVGTIIEAKTDVGKGTVATVLVEKGTLNIGDPVVVGSTYGRVRAMYNFKGKKIKLAGPATAVEVTGLNDIPQAGDRFYVANDDKQARLIAEKRQIELREENLNETKHISLEDLFDKIKEGELKELNIIIKADVHGSIEALKGSLLKLSNEEVKVNIIHANIGTITESDILLASASNAIILGFNVRPSSAVQRKAEKEKVNYKTYQIIYEAIKDVQEALTGMLDPVFREVVLGKIQVRETFKVPNIGVICGGYVLEGKVVRNANVRIVRDGIIIHDGKISSLRRFKDDVKEVATGYECGIGIEKYNDIKINDEIEAYIIEEIPRK
;
A
#
# COMPACT_ATOMS: atom_id res chain seq x y z
N MET A 1 -18.37 3.06 -46.17
CA MET A 1 -19.22 3.74 -45.18
C MET A 1 -20.62 3.86 -45.79
N SER A 2 -21.42 2.81 -45.68
CA SER A 2 -22.85 2.87 -46.02
C SER A 2 -23.55 3.73 -44.97
N LYS A 3 -24.54 4.52 -45.40
CA LYS A 3 -25.40 5.29 -44.50
C LYS A 3 -26.81 4.73 -44.60
N ILE A 4 -27.41 4.38 -43.47
CA ILE A 4 -28.76 3.84 -43.39
C ILE A 4 -29.73 4.93 -42.95
N ARG A 5 -30.94 4.98 -43.52
CA ARG A 5 -31.94 5.98 -43.10
C ARG A 5 -32.69 5.49 -41.86
N VAL A 6 -33.04 6.41 -40.95
CA VAL A 6 -33.70 6.10 -39.67
C VAL A 6 -34.95 5.24 -39.86
N TYR A 7 -35.81 5.55 -40.83
CA TYR A 7 -37.01 4.74 -41.07
C TYR A 7 -36.71 3.31 -41.57
N GLN A 8 -35.57 3.10 -42.24
CA GLN A 8 -35.15 1.78 -42.70
C GLN A 8 -34.63 0.95 -41.53
N LEU A 9 -33.86 1.58 -40.64
CA LEU A 9 -33.41 0.95 -39.39
C LEU A 9 -34.59 0.64 -38.47
N ALA A 10 -35.52 1.59 -38.29
CA ALA A 10 -36.75 1.40 -37.51
C ALA A 10 -37.59 0.22 -38.01
N LYS A 11 -37.72 0.08 -39.35
CA LYS A 11 -38.44 -1.03 -39.96
C LYS A 11 -37.71 -2.37 -39.79
N LYS A 12 -36.37 -2.38 -39.83
CA LYS A 12 -35.55 -3.58 -39.57
C LYS A 12 -35.68 -4.05 -38.12
N MET A 13 -35.86 -3.12 -37.18
CA MET A 13 -35.94 -3.37 -35.74
C MET A 13 -37.39 -3.53 -35.23
N GLU A 14 -38.39 -3.46 -36.12
CA GLU A 14 -39.83 -3.55 -35.80
C GLU A 14 -40.35 -2.54 -34.76
N ILE A 15 -39.70 -1.37 -34.65
CA ILE A 15 -40.12 -0.28 -33.77
C ILE A 15 -40.60 0.93 -34.56
N SER A 16 -41.37 1.82 -33.92
CA SER A 16 -41.83 3.03 -34.60
C SER A 16 -40.65 3.97 -34.89
N SER A 17 -40.68 4.67 -36.03
CA SER A 17 -39.62 5.63 -36.36
C SER A 17 -39.54 6.79 -35.38
N LYS A 18 -40.56 7.00 -34.53
CA LYS A 18 -40.54 8.01 -33.48
C LYS A 18 -39.75 7.53 -32.25
N GLU A 19 -40.02 6.30 -31.80
CA GLU A 19 -39.27 5.68 -30.69
C GLU A 19 -37.79 5.53 -31.01
N LEU A 20 -37.45 5.18 -32.26
CA LEU A 20 -36.04 5.09 -32.66
C LEU A 20 -35.35 6.46 -32.62
N ILE A 21 -36.02 7.54 -33.00
CA ILE A 21 -35.45 8.91 -32.92
C ILE A 21 -35.22 9.32 -31.47
N ASP A 22 -36.17 9.03 -30.58
CA ASP A 22 -36.05 9.36 -29.16
C ASP A 22 -34.85 8.61 -28.52
N LYS A 23 -34.67 7.32 -28.83
CA LYS A 23 -33.50 6.54 -28.36
C LYS A 23 -32.18 7.02 -28.94
N LEU A 24 -32.15 7.42 -30.21
CA LEU A 24 -30.94 7.98 -30.83
C LEU A 24 -30.51 9.30 -30.17
N LEU A 25 -31.48 10.14 -29.78
CA LEU A 25 -31.22 11.36 -29.02
C LEU A 25 -30.71 11.07 -27.60
N GLU A 26 -31.21 10.04 -26.92
CA GLU A 26 -30.70 9.59 -25.62
C GLU A 26 -29.24 9.13 -25.70
N LEU A 27 -28.84 8.50 -26.81
CA LEU A 27 -27.47 8.07 -27.08
C LEU A 27 -26.57 9.19 -27.62
N GLY A 28 -27.08 10.43 -27.68
CA GLY A 28 -26.32 11.61 -28.12
C GLY A 28 -26.08 11.70 -29.63
N ILE A 29 -26.82 10.94 -30.43
CA ILE A 29 -26.74 10.98 -31.91
C ILE A 29 -27.78 11.98 -32.43
N ASP A 30 -27.33 13.03 -33.10
CA ASP A 30 -28.19 14.14 -33.53
C ASP A 30 -29.03 13.77 -34.77
N VAL A 31 -30.33 13.53 -34.57
CA VAL A 31 -31.25 13.09 -35.64
C VAL A 31 -32.55 13.87 -35.59
N HIS A 32 -32.85 14.60 -36.67
CA HIS A 32 -33.91 15.62 -36.66
C HIS A 32 -35.23 15.09 -37.21
N ASN A 33 -35.21 14.06 -38.06
CA ASN A 33 -36.40 13.43 -38.60
C ASN A 33 -36.15 11.99 -39.08
N HIS A 34 -37.22 11.28 -39.41
CA HIS A 34 -37.23 9.87 -39.85
C HIS A 34 -36.51 9.63 -41.20
N MET A 35 -36.16 10.69 -41.94
CA MET A 35 -35.44 10.62 -43.22
C MET A 35 -33.94 10.88 -43.08
N SER A 36 -33.47 11.27 -41.90
CA SER A 36 -32.06 11.43 -41.61
C SER A 36 -31.29 10.12 -41.81
N SER A 37 -30.03 10.24 -42.23
CA SER A 37 -29.13 9.12 -42.48
C SER A 37 -28.11 9.00 -41.35
N ILE A 38 -27.97 7.80 -40.82
CA ILE A 38 -27.08 7.44 -39.70
C ILE A 38 -25.95 6.56 -40.26
N GLU A 39 -24.79 6.61 -39.63
CA GLU A 39 -23.65 5.76 -40.00
C GLU A 39 -23.83 4.34 -39.44
N ASP A 40 -23.31 3.33 -40.14
CA ASP A 40 -23.52 1.92 -39.74
C ASP A 40 -22.97 1.60 -38.33
N GLY A 41 -21.95 2.32 -37.86
CA GLY A 41 -21.42 2.18 -36.50
C GLY A 41 -22.41 2.60 -35.42
N ASP A 42 -23.06 3.75 -35.61
CA ASP A 42 -24.09 4.26 -34.70
C ASP A 42 -25.35 3.37 -34.72
N ALA A 43 -25.68 2.79 -35.88
CA ALA A 43 -26.77 1.83 -36.01
C ALA A 43 -26.53 0.54 -35.21
N LEU A 44 -25.28 0.07 -35.13
CA LEU A 44 -24.92 -1.13 -34.36
C LEU A 44 -25.03 -0.90 -32.86
N ILE A 45 -24.59 0.26 -32.36
CA ILE A 45 -24.70 0.63 -30.94
C ILE A 45 -26.16 0.62 -30.49
N VAL A 46 -27.05 1.13 -31.34
CA VAL A 46 -28.50 1.16 -31.07
C VAL A 46 -29.11 -0.24 -31.16
N GLU A 47 -28.65 -1.09 -32.08
CA GLU A 47 -29.06 -2.49 -32.16
C GLU A 47 -28.67 -3.29 -30.90
N GLU A 48 -27.48 -3.06 -30.36
CA GLU A 48 -26.97 -3.72 -29.15
C GLU A 48 -27.72 -3.24 -27.89
N TYR A 49 -27.91 -1.92 -27.74
CA TYR A 49 -28.65 -1.34 -26.62
C TYR A 49 -30.12 -1.82 -26.55
N LEU A 50 -30.79 -1.95 -27.71
CA LEU A 50 -32.16 -2.46 -27.77
C LEU A 50 -32.26 -3.98 -27.56
N ALA A 51 -31.16 -4.72 -27.76
CA ALA A 51 -31.12 -6.15 -27.42
C ALA A 51 -31.00 -6.35 -25.90
N GLU A 52 -30.22 -5.52 -25.20
CA GLU A 52 -30.10 -5.55 -23.74
C GLU A 52 -31.42 -5.21 -23.04
N ASP A 53 -32.17 -4.21 -23.53
CA ASP A 53 -33.50 -3.86 -23.00
C ASP A 53 -34.49 -5.04 -23.11
N LYS A 54 -34.45 -5.80 -24.22
CA LYS A 54 -35.33 -6.96 -24.41
C LYS A 54 -34.99 -8.12 -23.48
N VAL A 55 -33.71 -8.32 -23.17
CA VAL A 55 -33.26 -9.35 -22.23
C VAL A 55 -33.69 -8.98 -20.80
N GLN A 56 -33.63 -7.70 -20.42
CA GLN A 56 -34.16 -7.23 -19.13
C GLN A 56 -35.68 -7.40 -19.02
N ASP A 57 -36.44 -7.09 -20.08
CA ASP A 57 -37.89 -7.28 -20.08
C ASP A 57 -38.28 -8.78 -19.99
N GLU A 58 -37.53 -9.70 -20.61
CA GLU A 58 -37.74 -11.15 -20.49
C GLU A 58 -37.36 -11.69 -19.10
N GLU A 59 -36.28 -11.18 -18.48
CA GLU A 59 -35.88 -11.54 -17.12
C GLU A 59 -36.90 -11.06 -16.06
N VAL A 60 -37.50 -9.87 -16.26
CA VAL A 60 -38.55 -9.34 -15.38
C VAL A 60 -39.85 -10.15 -15.48
N VAL A 61 -40.20 -10.65 -16.69
CA VAL A 61 -41.38 -11.52 -16.85
C VAL A 61 -41.16 -12.90 -16.21
N GLU A 62 -39.95 -13.47 -16.29
CA GLU A 62 -39.60 -14.70 -15.55
C GLU A 62 -39.59 -14.54 -14.03
N GLU A 63 -39.21 -13.37 -13.50
CA GLU A 63 -39.26 -13.08 -12.06
C GLU A 63 -40.68 -12.86 -11.52
N ILE A 64 -41.60 -12.36 -12.35
CA ILE A 64 -43.01 -12.19 -11.99
C ILE A 64 -43.72 -13.56 -11.97
N ASP A 65 -43.40 -14.48 -12.89
CA ASP A 65 -43.99 -15.83 -12.95
C ASP A 65 -43.43 -16.79 -11.87
N LYS A 66 -42.23 -16.51 -11.35
CA LYS A 66 -41.62 -17.23 -10.20
C LYS A 66 -42.18 -16.74 -8.84
N ASN A 67 -42.69 -15.52 -8.75
CA ASN A 67 -43.27 -14.94 -7.53
C ASN A 67 -44.76 -15.25 -7.32
N ASP A 68 -45.47 -15.74 -8.35
CA ASP A 68 -46.88 -16.16 -8.23
C ASP A 68 -47.04 -17.65 -7.83
N LYS A 69 -45.97 -18.46 -7.94
CA LYS A 69 -45.94 -19.87 -7.48
C LYS A 69 -45.47 -20.07 -6.04
N SER A 70 -45.00 -19.03 -5.37
CA SER A 70 -44.51 -19.07 -3.98
C SER A 70 -45.50 -18.51 -2.95
N LYS A 71 -46.74 -18.19 -3.37
CA LYS A 71 -47.86 -17.82 -2.48
C LYS A 71 -48.90 -18.91 -2.22
N GLU A 72 -48.75 -20.09 -2.82
CA GLU A 72 -49.65 -21.24 -2.58
C GLU A 72 -49.22 -22.17 -1.43
N SER A 73 -48.09 -21.93 -0.75
CA SER A 73 -47.60 -22.85 0.31
C SER A 73 -47.54 -22.26 1.72
N LEU A 74 -48.24 -21.15 1.99
CA LEU A 74 -48.31 -20.52 3.32
C LEU A 74 -49.76 -20.28 3.82
N VAL A 75 -50.75 -20.89 3.16
CA VAL A 75 -52.18 -20.79 3.54
C VAL A 75 -52.65 -21.97 4.40
N ASP A 76 -51.81 -23.01 4.62
CA ASP A 76 -52.20 -24.22 5.37
C ASP A 76 -51.84 -24.21 6.87
N THR A 77 -51.37 -23.10 7.43
CA THR A 77 -50.97 -23.04 8.86
C THR A 77 -51.59 -21.92 9.69
N PHE A 78 -52.64 -21.26 9.20
CA PHE A 78 -53.32 -20.20 9.98
C PHE A 78 -54.87 -20.22 9.94
N ASN A 79 -55.49 -21.32 9.52
CA ASN A 79 -56.95 -21.52 9.61
C ASN A 79 -57.35 -22.46 10.75
N ALA A 80 -57.04 -22.02 11.97
CA ALA A 80 -57.70 -22.49 13.18
C ALA A 80 -57.74 -21.32 14.17
N LEU A 81 -58.77 -20.48 14.05
CA LEU A 81 -59.47 -19.77 15.13
C LEU A 81 -60.39 -18.68 14.53
N GLU A 82 -61.69 -18.96 14.65
CA GLU A 82 -62.83 -18.04 14.83
C GLU A 82 -63.38 -17.19 13.67
N ASP A 83 -64.60 -17.61 13.30
CA ASP A 83 -65.68 -16.89 12.64
C ASP A 83 -66.07 -15.57 13.35
N GLN A 84 -66.37 -14.51 12.59
CA GLN A 84 -67.72 -13.88 12.49
C GLN A 84 -67.69 -12.48 11.83
N GLU A 85 -68.39 -12.41 10.69
CA GLU A 85 -69.34 -11.39 10.19
C GLU A 85 -68.96 -9.90 9.96
N ASP A 86 -69.11 -9.55 8.66
CA ASP A 86 -69.86 -8.41 8.08
C ASP A 86 -69.43 -6.94 8.27
N VAL A 87 -69.19 -6.21 7.17
CA VAL A 87 -70.22 -5.43 6.41
C VAL A 87 -69.62 -4.79 5.15
N VAL A 88 -70.05 -5.33 4.01
CA VAL A 88 -70.45 -4.77 2.70
C VAL A 88 -70.43 -3.23 2.49
N SER A 89 -69.52 -2.80 1.59
CA SER A 89 -69.73 -2.24 0.24
C SER A 89 -70.53 -0.93 -0.07
N GLU A 90 -69.91 -0.16 -0.98
CA GLU A 90 -70.45 0.64 -2.10
C GLU A 90 -71.34 1.89 -1.86
N ARG A 91 -70.95 3.05 -2.43
CA ARG A 91 -71.29 3.43 -3.82
C ARG A 91 -70.68 4.78 -4.24
N LYS A 92 -70.33 4.80 -5.53
CA LYS A 92 -69.72 5.87 -6.33
C LYS A 92 -70.71 7.00 -6.68
N ALA A 93 -70.08 8.12 -7.07
CA ALA A 93 -70.49 9.12 -8.07
C ALA A 93 -71.26 10.37 -7.60
N ASN A 94 -70.65 11.55 -7.75
CA ASN A 94 -70.89 12.35 -8.96
C ASN A 94 -69.89 13.51 -9.16
N LYS A 95 -69.68 13.84 -10.44
CA LYS A 95 -68.88 14.97 -10.96
C LYS A 95 -69.60 16.31 -10.76
N LYS A 96 -68.86 17.41 -10.57
CA LYS A 96 -68.72 18.55 -11.52
C LYS A 96 -68.30 19.87 -10.86
N ASN A 97 -67.51 20.61 -11.64
CA ASN A 97 -67.19 22.05 -11.61
C ASN A 97 -66.15 22.49 -10.56
N ARG A 98 -65.11 23.27 -10.89
CA ARG A 98 -65.02 24.29 -11.95
C ARG A 98 -63.55 24.58 -12.33
N LYS A 99 -63.30 24.63 -13.65
CA LYS A 99 -62.08 25.08 -14.34
C LYS A 99 -61.84 26.60 -14.22
N LYS A 100 -60.57 26.98 -14.45
CA LYS A 100 -59.99 28.17 -15.13
C LYS A 100 -59.01 28.92 -14.19
N LYS A 101 -57.81 29.37 -14.60
CA LYS A 101 -57.28 29.64 -15.96
C LYS A 101 -55.74 29.75 -15.89
N LYS A 102 -55.06 29.24 -16.92
CA LYS A 102 -53.68 29.62 -17.30
C LYS A 102 -53.66 31.04 -17.88
N ASN A 103 -52.59 31.82 -17.65
CA ASN A 103 -51.51 32.14 -18.62
C ASN A 103 -50.73 33.43 -18.26
N ALA A 104 -49.40 33.26 -18.24
CA ALA A 104 -48.33 34.10 -18.81
C ALA A 104 -48.37 35.64 -18.72
N GLY A 105 -47.27 36.22 -18.24
CA GLY A 105 -46.95 37.63 -18.45
C GLY A 105 -45.74 38.16 -17.68
N ASN A 106 -44.53 37.94 -18.23
CA ASN A 106 -43.35 38.82 -18.23
C ASN A 106 -43.35 40.10 -17.34
N LYS A 107 -42.33 40.24 -16.49
CA LYS A 107 -41.66 41.49 -16.01
C LYS A 107 -40.53 41.03 -15.06
N ARG A 108 -39.22 41.12 -15.35
CA ARG A 108 -38.36 42.28 -15.69
C ARG A 108 -38.62 43.50 -14.81
N SER A 109 -37.98 43.53 -13.64
CA SER A 109 -37.50 44.73 -12.93
C SER A 109 -35.96 44.60 -12.89
N LYS A 110 -35.12 45.41 -13.56
CA LYS A 110 -34.94 46.86 -13.47
C LYS A 110 -35.01 47.37 -12.04
N PHE A 111 -33.90 47.24 -11.31
CA PHE A 111 -33.43 48.31 -10.45
C PHE A 111 -32.24 48.98 -11.12
N LYS A 112 -32.39 50.29 -11.34
CA LYS A 112 -31.38 51.23 -11.80
C LYS A 112 -30.73 51.81 -10.54
N GLY A 113 -29.45 52.14 -10.66
CA GLY A 113 -28.58 52.43 -9.53
C GLY A 113 -28.85 53.74 -8.80
N GLU A 114 -28.31 53.76 -7.59
CA GLU A 114 -27.75 54.95 -6.97
C GLU A 114 -26.24 54.72 -6.86
N ASN A 115 -25.50 55.63 -7.50
CA ASN A 115 -24.08 55.84 -7.26
C ASN A 115 -23.93 56.43 -5.86
N GLU A 116 -23.45 55.65 -4.90
CA GLU A 116 -22.70 56.21 -3.78
C GLU A 116 -21.21 56.00 -4.06
N LEU A 117 -20.56 57.12 -4.37
CA LEU A 117 -19.12 57.27 -4.35
C LEU A 117 -18.63 56.96 -2.94
N VAL A 118 -18.07 55.78 -2.74
CA VAL A 118 -17.17 55.50 -1.62
C VAL A 118 -15.78 55.31 -2.22
N GLU A 119 -14.99 56.36 -2.20
CA GLU A 119 -13.53 56.24 -2.26
C GLU A 119 -13.10 55.41 -1.04
N SER A 120 -12.72 54.15 -1.29
CA SER A 120 -11.99 53.33 -0.32
C SER A 120 -10.75 52.78 -1.00
N THR A 121 -9.64 53.43 -0.72
CA THR A 121 -8.26 52.92 -0.66
C THR A 121 -8.08 51.45 -1.04
N ASN A 122 -7.34 51.24 -2.14
CA ASN A 122 -6.78 49.97 -2.58
C ASN A 122 -5.96 49.30 -1.47
N SER A 123 -6.45 48.15 -1.01
CA SER A 123 -5.65 47.04 -0.52
C SER A 123 -6.37 45.77 -0.97
N GLU A 124 -6.19 45.41 -2.25
CA GLU A 124 -6.70 44.15 -2.78
C GLU A 124 -5.81 43.02 -2.24
N GLU A 125 -6.22 42.37 -1.15
CA GLU A 125 -5.61 41.11 -0.74
C GLU A 125 -6.02 40.00 -1.71
N ILE A 126 -5.04 39.33 -2.32
CA ILE A 126 -5.29 38.25 -3.28
C ILE A 126 -4.91 36.91 -2.63
N MET A 127 -5.86 35.98 -2.57
CA MET A 127 -5.62 34.62 -2.07
C MET A 127 -5.13 33.69 -3.19
N ILE A 128 -4.02 32.99 -2.95
CA ILE A 128 -3.42 32.03 -3.90
C ILE A 128 -3.02 30.75 -3.17
N GLY A 129 -3.24 29.59 -3.79
CA GLY A 129 -2.76 28.29 -3.28
C GLY A 129 -1.24 28.11 -3.42
N ASP A 130 -0.75 26.88 -3.31
CA ASP A 130 0.70 26.59 -3.39
C ASP A 130 1.28 26.93 -4.77
N THR A 131 0.48 26.74 -5.82
CA THR A 131 0.80 27.11 -7.20
C THR A 131 -0.38 27.82 -7.87
N ILE A 132 -0.10 28.62 -8.90
CA ILE A 132 -1.13 29.27 -9.73
C ILE A 132 -0.70 29.36 -11.19
N LEU A 133 -1.63 29.13 -12.11
CA LEU A 133 -1.41 29.36 -13.54
C LEU A 133 -1.09 30.83 -13.81
N VAL A 134 -0.11 31.10 -14.67
CA VAL A 134 0.26 32.47 -15.07
C VAL A 134 -0.95 33.25 -15.64
N SER A 135 -1.86 32.58 -16.35
CA SER A 135 -3.11 33.17 -16.85
C SER A 135 -4.02 33.69 -15.73
N ASP A 136 -4.16 32.89 -14.68
CA ASP A 136 -5.07 33.13 -13.57
C ASP A 136 -4.46 34.14 -12.61
N PHE A 137 -3.14 34.08 -12.43
CA PHE A 137 -2.37 35.09 -11.71
C PHE A 137 -2.45 36.46 -12.38
N ALA A 138 -2.33 36.51 -13.71
CA ALA A 138 -2.49 37.75 -14.48
C ALA A 138 -3.89 38.34 -14.35
N SER A 139 -4.90 37.47 -14.39
CA SER A 139 -6.29 37.85 -14.19
C SER A 139 -6.54 38.39 -12.78
N LYS A 140 -5.98 37.74 -11.75
CA LYS A 140 -6.09 38.19 -10.34
C LYS A 140 -5.41 39.54 -10.11
N LEU A 141 -4.25 39.79 -10.71
CA LEU A 141 -3.54 41.07 -10.61
C LEU A 141 -4.09 42.16 -11.55
N ASN A 142 -5.14 41.87 -12.33
CA ASN A 142 -5.67 42.77 -13.36
C ASN A 142 -4.58 43.26 -14.35
N LYS A 143 -3.65 42.37 -14.74
CA LYS A 143 -2.56 42.64 -15.68
C LYS A 143 -2.60 41.73 -16.89
N SER A 144 -1.90 42.12 -17.95
CA SER A 144 -1.81 41.26 -19.12
C SER A 144 -0.86 40.08 -18.86
N PRO A 145 -1.18 38.85 -19.35
CA PRO A 145 -0.29 37.70 -19.20
C PRO A 145 1.12 37.94 -19.76
N ALA A 146 1.25 38.75 -20.81
CA ALA A 146 2.54 39.12 -21.40
C ALA A 146 3.42 39.94 -20.45
N GLU A 147 2.84 40.86 -19.67
CA GLU A 147 3.58 41.65 -18.68
C GLU A 147 4.09 40.77 -17.53
N ILE A 148 3.29 39.80 -17.09
CA ILE A 148 3.69 38.86 -16.04
C ILE A 148 4.81 37.94 -16.53
N ILE A 149 4.70 37.40 -17.75
CA ILE A 149 5.75 36.55 -18.35
C ILE A 149 7.06 37.31 -18.48
N MET A 150 7.02 38.57 -18.95
CA MET A 150 8.23 39.39 -19.08
C MET A 150 8.91 39.64 -17.73
N LYS A 151 8.13 39.80 -16.66
CA LYS A 151 8.65 40.04 -15.31
C LYS A 151 9.18 38.76 -14.66
N LEU A 152 8.52 37.61 -14.91
CA LEU A 152 9.03 36.29 -14.57
C LEU A 152 10.42 36.05 -15.21
N MET A 153 10.59 36.42 -16.49
CA MET A 153 11.88 36.33 -17.16
C MET A 153 12.97 37.18 -16.50
N ASN A 154 12.62 38.40 -16.04
CA ASN A 154 13.57 39.26 -15.32
C ASN A 154 13.98 38.70 -13.95
N LEU A 155 13.10 37.92 -13.31
CA LEU A 155 13.37 37.18 -12.07
C LEU A 155 14.09 35.84 -12.33
N GLY A 156 14.44 35.54 -13.58
CA GLY A 156 15.14 34.30 -13.97
C GLY A 156 14.23 33.09 -14.14
N VAL A 157 12.91 33.26 -14.10
CA VAL A 157 11.92 32.18 -14.26
C VAL A 157 11.34 32.23 -15.68
N MET A 158 11.64 31.23 -16.51
CA MET A 158 11.02 31.10 -17.83
C MET A 158 9.69 30.34 -17.70
N ALA A 159 8.57 31.05 -17.79
CA ALA A 159 7.23 30.49 -17.72
C ALA A 159 6.40 30.80 -18.96
N THR A 160 5.51 29.88 -19.34
CA THR A 160 4.50 30.09 -20.40
C THR A 160 3.12 30.37 -19.80
N LEU A 161 2.15 30.80 -20.60
CA LEU A 161 0.82 31.25 -20.13
C LEU A 161 0.04 30.18 -19.34
N ASN A 162 0.24 28.91 -19.69
CA ASN A 162 -0.42 27.75 -19.06
C ASN A 162 0.49 27.03 -18.05
N GLN A 163 1.57 27.67 -17.62
CA GLN A 163 2.50 27.10 -16.65
C GLN A 163 2.16 27.61 -15.26
N ASP A 164 2.31 26.74 -14.28
CA ASP A 164 2.15 27.10 -12.87
C ASP A 164 3.39 27.83 -12.35
N ILE A 165 3.16 28.81 -11.48
CA ILE A 165 4.19 29.50 -10.71
C ILE A 165 3.97 29.25 -9.22
N ASP A 166 5.06 29.06 -8.49
CA ASP A 166 5.04 28.80 -7.06
C ASP A 166 4.64 30.06 -6.27
N PHE A 167 4.03 29.85 -5.10
CA PHE A 167 3.65 30.93 -4.18
C PHE A 167 4.79 31.91 -3.88
N ALA A 168 6.02 31.42 -3.67
CA ALA A 168 7.18 32.27 -3.40
C ALA A 168 7.50 33.24 -4.56
N VAL A 169 7.39 32.74 -5.80
CA VAL A 169 7.60 33.54 -7.01
C VAL A 169 6.43 34.49 -7.24
N ALA A 170 5.20 34.01 -7.06
CA ALA A 170 3.98 34.81 -7.15
C ALA A 170 3.96 35.96 -6.13
N LYS A 171 4.36 35.70 -4.88
CA LYS A 171 4.48 36.70 -3.82
C LYS A 171 5.47 37.79 -4.18
N THR A 172 6.67 37.40 -4.63
CA THR A 172 7.70 38.36 -5.08
C THR A 172 7.20 39.23 -6.24
N LEU A 173 6.49 38.63 -7.21
CA LEU A 173 5.89 39.36 -8.32
C LEU A 173 4.84 40.38 -7.89
N ALA A 174 4.03 40.03 -6.89
CA ALA A 174 2.96 40.89 -6.40
C ALA A 174 3.44 41.99 -5.46
N GLU A 175 4.49 41.73 -4.69
CA GLU A 175 5.21 42.77 -3.92
C GLU A 175 5.67 43.89 -4.86
N ASP A 176 6.23 43.56 -6.03
CA ASP A 176 6.61 44.54 -7.03
C ASP A 176 5.42 45.31 -7.64
N TYR A 177 4.19 44.82 -7.49
CA TYR A 177 2.96 45.50 -7.92
C TYR A 177 2.19 46.14 -6.74
N GLY A 178 2.72 46.07 -5.52
CA GLY A 178 2.10 46.61 -4.32
C GLY A 178 0.84 45.86 -3.88
N VAL A 179 0.74 44.56 -4.22
CA VAL A 179 -0.39 43.69 -3.88
C VAL A 179 0.07 42.66 -2.86
N GLU A 180 -0.60 42.61 -1.71
CA GLU A 180 -0.35 41.57 -0.72
C GLU A 180 -1.06 40.28 -1.14
N ILE A 181 -0.26 39.22 -1.25
CA ILE A 181 -0.75 37.88 -1.52
C ILE A 181 -0.64 37.05 -0.24
N ASN A 182 -1.78 36.55 0.20
CA ASN A 182 -1.85 35.61 1.30
C ASN A 182 -1.99 34.19 0.74
N GLN A 183 -1.23 33.26 1.32
CA GLN A 183 -1.36 31.85 0.98
C GLN A 183 -2.72 31.37 1.47
N GLU A 184 -3.50 30.77 0.58
CA GLU A 184 -4.68 30.04 0.99
C GLU A 184 -4.19 28.84 1.78
N VAL A 185 -4.22 28.96 3.11
CA VAL A 185 -3.91 27.83 3.99
C VAL A 185 -4.83 26.70 3.57
N ARG A 186 -4.26 25.56 3.19
CA ARG A 186 -4.99 24.30 2.99
C ARG A 186 -5.55 23.91 4.36
N ILE A 187 -6.68 24.52 4.73
CA ILE A 187 -7.48 24.12 5.88
C ILE A 187 -7.90 22.69 5.56
N ASP A 188 -7.58 21.74 6.45
CA ASP A 188 -8.00 20.34 6.30
C ASP A 188 -9.51 20.35 6.03
N ALA A 189 -9.99 19.55 5.09
CA ALA A 189 -11.42 19.43 4.86
C ALA A 189 -12.16 19.17 6.19
N ALA A 190 -11.56 18.44 7.13
CA ALA A 190 -12.13 18.25 8.47
C ALA A 190 -12.37 19.56 9.24
N GLU A 191 -11.42 20.51 9.20
CA GLU A 191 -11.54 21.84 9.81
C GLU A 191 -12.53 22.73 9.03
N ARG A 192 -12.57 22.61 7.69
CA ARG A 192 -13.59 23.32 6.89
C ARG A 192 -15.03 22.88 7.18
N PHE A 193 -15.22 21.68 7.74
CA PHE A 193 -16.53 21.11 8.05
C PHE A 193 -16.82 21.01 9.56
N ASP A 194 -16.02 21.66 10.42
CA ASP A 194 -16.15 21.65 11.89
C ASP A 194 -16.24 20.23 12.50
N LEU A 195 -15.55 19.26 11.92
CA LEU A 195 -15.58 17.87 12.40
C LEU A 195 -14.69 17.61 13.62
N ASP A 196 -13.68 18.46 13.83
CA ASP A 196 -12.94 18.55 15.10
C ASP A 196 -12.76 20.01 15.50
N PHE A 197 -12.70 20.28 16.80
CA PHE A 197 -12.60 21.61 17.39
C PHE A 197 -11.94 21.50 18.77
N GLU A 198 -11.36 22.60 19.28
CA GLU A 198 -10.82 22.62 20.65
C GLU A 198 -11.96 22.59 21.68
N ASP A 199 -11.84 21.69 22.65
CA ASP A 199 -12.82 21.52 23.72
C ASP A 199 -12.64 22.58 24.82
N ASP A 200 -13.76 23.03 25.38
CA ASP A 200 -13.74 23.86 26.57
C ASP A 200 -13.08 23.09 27.75
N PRO A 201 -12.15 23.71 28.51
CA PRO A 201 -11.45 23.03 29.61
C PRO A 201 -12.35 22.43 30.70
N LYS A 202 -13.62 22.85 30.76
CA LYS A 202 -14.62 22.37 31.74
C LYS A 202 -15.25 21.04 31.36
N ASP A 203 -15.30 20.72 30.07
CA ASP A 203 -15.90 19.48 29.56
C ASP A 203 -14.87 18.34 29.46
N LEU A 204 -13.59 18.68 29.70
CA LEU A 204 -12.48 17.75 29.75
C LEU A 204 -12.53 16.90 31.03
N LEU A 205 -12.70 15.59 30.85
CA LEU A 205 -12.66 14.60 31.92
C LEU A 205 -11.38 13.76 31.83
N PRO A 206 -10.86 13.22 32.96
CA PRO A 206 -9.73 12.30 32.95
C PRO A 206 -10.03 11.08 32.08
N ARG A 207 -9.05 10.65 31.29
CA ARG A 207 -9.15 9.45 30.45
C ARG A 207 -8.03 8.45 30.74
N ALA A 208 -8.24 7.21 30.31
CA ALA A 208 -7.22 6.18 30.37
C ALA A 208 -6.02 6.52 29.46
N PRO A 209 -4.77 6.20 29.87
CA PRO A 209 -3.61 6.29 29.01
C PRO A 209 -3.65 5.22 27.93
N ILE A 210 -3.25 5.63 26.73
CA ILE A 210 -3.00 4.75 25.59
C ILE A 210 -1.50 4.52 25.51
N VAL A 211 -1.09 3.27 25.63
CA VAL A 211 0.30 2.87 25.80
C VAL A 211 0.71 1.93 24.67
N THR A 212 1.80 2.22 24.00
CA THR A 212 2.36 1.30 23.00
C THR A 212 3.54 0.53 23.56
N VAL A 213 3.68 -0.74 23.17
CA VAL A 213 4.84 -1.57 23.55
C VAL A 213 5.76 -1.73 22.35
N MET A 214 7.02 -1.33 22.51
CA MET A 214 8.06 -1.30 21.47
C MET A 214 9.33 -2.01 21.94
N GLY A 215 10.23 -2.28 20.99
CA GLY A 215 11.50 -2.97 21.26
C GLY A 215 11.89 -3.94 20.14
N HIS A 216 13.04 -4.59 20.30
CA HIS A 216 13.57 -5.56 19.34
C HIS A 216 12.75 -6.88 19.31
N VAL A 217 12.92 -7.65 18.24
CA VAL A 217 12.42 -9.03 18.15
C VAL A 217 12.99 -9.87 19.32
N ASP A 218 12.22 -10.81 19.84
CA ASP A 218 12.60 -11.71 20.95
C ASP A 218 12.96 -11.05 22.29
N HIS A 219 12.76 -9.74 22.45
CA HIS A 219 12.86 -9.07 23.75
C HIS A 219 11.65 -9.33 24.67
N GLY A 220 10.64 -10.06 24.18
CA GLY A 220 9.49 -10.51 24.96
C GLY A 220 8.37 -9.47 25.12
N LYS A 221 8.16 -8.61 24.11
CA LYS A 221 7.03 -7.65 24.08
C LYS A 221 5.67 -8.34 24.22
N THR A 222 5.39 -9.31 23.34
CA THR A 222 4.14 -10.07 23.35
C THR A 222 4.02 -10.90 24.63
N SER A 223 5.13 -11.46 25.14
CA SER A 223 5.15 -12.17 26.42
C SER A 223 4.81 -11.26 27.60
N LEU A 224 5.29 -10.02 27.60
CA LEU A 224 4.96 -9.03 28.62
C LEU A 224 3.47 -8.67 28.55
N LEU A 225 2.93 -8.43 27.35
CA LEU A 225 1.50 -8.16 27.16
C LEU A 225 0.63 -9.36 27.53
N ASP A 226 1.03 -10.58 27.20
CA ASP A 226 0.35 -11.81 27.62
C ASP A 226 0.30 -11.93 29.15
N ALA A 227 1.44 -11.65 29.81
CA ALA A 227 1.51 -11.66 31.27
C ALA A 227 0.63 -10.58 31.92
N ILE A 228 0.52 -9.39 31.31
CA ILE A 228 -0.39 -8.32 31.74
C ILE A 228 -1.87 -8.71 31.54
N ARG A 229 -2.18 -9.41 30.45
CA ARG A 229 -3.57 -9.75 30.07
C ARG A 229 -4.11 -11.01 30.76
N ASP A 230 -3.25 -11.77 31.44
CA ASP A 230 -3.54 -13.14 31.90
C ASP A 230 -4.03 -14.04 30.74
N THR A 231 -3.50 -13.82 29.53
CA THR A 231 -3.81 -14.58 28.31
C THR A 231 -2.54 -15.13 27.67
N ALA A 232 -2.64 -16.15 26.82
CA ALA A 232 -1.49 -16.74 26.11
C ALA A 232 -1.63 -16.59 24.58
N VAL A 233 -1.59 -15.35 24.06
CA VAL A 233 -1.69 -15.06 22.62
C VAL A 233 -0.49 -15.62 21.84
N THR A 234 0.71 -15.60 22.44
CA THR A 234 1.96 -16.15 21.85
C THR A 234 1.88 -17.61 21.41
N THR A 235 0.99 -18.41 22.03
CA THR A 235 0.79 -19.82 21.68
C THR A 235 -0.14 -20.05 20.49
N GLY A 236 -0.94 -19.04 20.11
CA GLY A 236 -1.90 -19.12 19.01
C GLY A 236 -1.44 -18.48 17.70
N GLU A 237 -0.48 -17.55 17.74
CA GLU A 237 0.02 -16.84 16.55
C GLU A 237 1.03 -17.70 15.75
N ALA A 238 0.88 -17.73 14.43
CA ALA A 238 1.78 -18.46 13.55
C ALA A 238 3.21 -17.89 13.65
N GLY A 239 4.18 -18.76 13.96
CA GLY A 239 5.57 -18.36 14.16
C GLY A 239 5.87 -17.73 15.53
N GLY A 240 4.90 -17.63 16.44
CA GLY A 240 5.09 -17.09 17.79
C GLY A 240 5.41 -15.60 17.86
N ILE A 241 5.07 -14.84 16.79
CA ILE A 241 5.35 -13.41 16.66
C ILE A 241 4.06 -12.61 16.38
N THR A 242 4.01 -11.39 16.91
CA THR A 242 2.94 -10.43 16.64
C THR A 242 3.16 -9.74 15.30
N GLN A 243 2.20 -9.87 14.39
CA GLN A 243 2.27 -9.33 13.02
C GLN A 243 1.19 -8.28 12.72
N HIS A 244 0.21 -8.12 13.62
CA HIS A 244 -0.89 -7.15 13.53
C HIS A 244 -0.85 -6.19 14.70
N ILE A 245 -1.39 -4.98 14.55
CA ILE A 245 -1.55 -4.08 15.71
C ILE A 245 -2.79 -4.51 16.48
N GLY A 246 -2.57 -5.08 17.67
CA GLY A 246 -3.64 -5.46 18.59
C GLY A 246 -3.88 -4.37 19.63
N ALA A 247 -5.14 -4.03 19.88
CA ALA A 247 -5.50 -3.24 21.05
C ALA A 247 -5.98 -4.15 22.19
N SER A 248 -5.54 -3.89 23.41
CA SER A 248 -5.96 -4.62 24.61
C SER A 248 -6.12 -3.68 25.80
N GLU A 249 -6.77 -4.15 26.85
CA GLU A 249 -7.08 -3.34 28.03
C GLU A 249 -6.65 -4.10 29.29
N ALA A 250 -5.96 -3.41 30.19
CA ALA A 250 -5.64 -3.88 31.53
C ALA A 250 -6.27 -2.95 32.57
N ILE A 251 -6.59 -3.51 33.74
CA ILE A 251 -7.14 -2.75 34.86
C ILE A 251 -6.22 -2.98 36.06
N ILE A 252 -5.74 -1.89 36.66
CA ILE A 252 -4.95 -1.90 37.89
C ILE A 252 -5.45 -0.78 38.79
N ASN A 253 -5.64 -1.05 40.09
CA ASN A 253 -6.14 -0.06 41.06
C ASN A 253 -7.43 0.66 40.60
N ASP A 254 -8.36 -0.08 39.99
CA ASP A 254 -9.60 0.44 39.36
C ASP A 254 -9.40 1.47 38.23
N GLN A 255 -8.16 1.70 37.79
CA GLN A 255 -7.80 2.51 36.63
C GLN A 255 -7.52 1.62 35.42
N LYS A 256 -7.97 2.09 34.25
CA LYS A 256 -7.85 1.38 32.97
C LYS A 256 -6.62 1.86 32.21
N ILE A 257 -5.87 0.93 31.62
CA ILE A 257 -4.77 1.20 30.69
C ILE A 257 -5.08 0.51 29.37
N VAL A 258 -4.93 1.22 28.26
CA VAL A 258 -5.11 0.66 26.91
C VAL A 258 -3.75 0.41 26.28
N PHE A 259 -3.51 -0.82 25.84
CA PHE A 259 -2.26 -1.21 25.19
C PHE A 259 -2.45 -1.36 23.69
N LEU A 260 -1.54 -0.76 22.91
CA LEU A 260 -1.36 -1.03 21.49
C LEU A 260 -0.09 -1.87 21.30
N ASP A 261 -0.29 -3.13 20.92
CA ASP A 261 0.80 -4.05 20.62
C ASP A 261 1.34 -3.75 19.22
N THR A 262 2.62 -3.39 19.11
CA THR A 262 3.25 -3.10 17.81
C THR A 262 4.23 -4.21 17.42
N PRO A 263 4.22 -4.67 16.15
CA PRO A 263 5.18 -5.65 15.68
C PRO A 263 6.63 -5.19 15.85
N GLY A 264 7.52 -6.13 16.22
CA GLY A 264 8.94 -5.83 16.49
C GLY A 264 9.86 -5.78 15.29
N HIS A 265 9.46 -6.38 14.17
CA HIS A 265 10.32 -6.56 13.01
C HIS A 265 10.46 -5.25 12.21
N GLU A 266 11.68 -4.99 11.70
CA GLU A 266 11.99 -3.87 10.79
C GLU A 266 10.99 -3.66 9.64
N ALA A 267 10.42 -4.73 9.06
CA ALA A 267 9.42 -4.65 8.00
C ALA A 267 8.17 -3.84 8.41
N PHE A 268 7.90 -3.73 9.71
CA PHE A 268 6.74 -3.04 10.28
C PHE A 268 7.09 -1.67 10.88
N THR A 269 8.15 -1.03 10.37
CA THR A 269 8.56 0.32 10.79
C THR A 269 7.42 1.33 10.73
N SER A 270 6.63 1.32 9.65
CA SER A 270 5.50 2.25 9.50
C SER A 270 4.38 2.00 10.52
N LEU A 271 4.15 0.73 10.91
CA LEU A 271 3.21 0.38 11.97
C LEU A 271 3.68 0.89 13.35
N ARG A 272 4.98 0.86 13.64
CA ARG A 272 5.53 1.43 14.88
C ARG A 272 5.38 2.95 14.91
N ALA A 273 5.76 3.64 13.83
CA ALA A 273 5.59 5.09 13.73
C ALA A 273 4.12 5.50 13.92
N ARG A 274 3.19 4.73 13.34
CA ARG A 274 1.75 4.91 13.48
C ARG A 274 1.28 4.70 14.92
N GLY A 275 1.69 3.59 15.53
CA GLY A 275 1.38 3.28 16.93
C GLY A 275 1.85 4.40 17.86
N THR A 276 3.08 4.87 17.69
CA THR A 276 3.65 5.97 18.50
C THR A 276 2.79 7.25 18.43
N LYS A 277 2.35 7.63 17.23
CA LYS A 277 1.59 8.88 17.02
C LYS A 277 0.23 8.93 17.73
N VAL A 278 -0.37 7.77 17.99
CA VAL A 278 -1.69 7.66 18.62
C VAL A 278 -1.63 7.36 20.12
N THR A 279 -0.42 7.21 20.67
CA THR A 279 -0.21 6.85 22.08
C THR A 279 0.28 8.00 22.92
N ASP A 280 -0.09 7.97 24.19
CA ASP A 280 0.34 8.94 25.20
C ASP A 280 1.69 8.57 25.81
N ILE A 281 1.99 7.27 25.91
CA ILE A 281 3.20 6.73 26.55
C ILE A 281 3.72 5.54 25.73
N ALA A 282 5.04 5.39 25.63
CA ALA A 282 5.70 4.26 25.00
C ALA A 282 6.47 3.42 26.02
N ILE A 283 6.19 2.12 26.11
CA ILE A 283 6.99 1.16 26.87
C ILE A 283 8.03 0.55 25.92
N LEU A 284 9.30 0.79 26.21
CA LEU A 284 10.43 0.20 25.49
C LEU A 284 10.93 -1.05 26.21
N VAL A 285 10.71 -2.22 25.61
CA VAL A 285 11.15 -3.51 26.16
C VAL A 285 12.55 -3.84 25.68
N VAL A 286 13.48 -3.95 26.63
CA VAL A 286 14.89 -4.30 26.37
C VAL A 286 15.24 -5.54 27.16
N ALA A 287 15.75 -6.58 26.51
CA ALA A 287 16.12 -7.80 27.20
C ALA A 287 17.46 -7.62 27.94
N ALA A 288 17.53 -8.07 29.19
CA ALA A 288 18.70 -7.95 30.05
C ALA A 288 19.90 -8.80 29.59
N ASP A 289 19.67 -9.84 28.80
CA ASP A 289 20.70 -10.70 28.22
C ASP A 289 21.25 -10.13 26.90
N ASP A 290 20.38 -9.53 26.07
CA ASP A 290 20.73 -9.06 24.73
C ASP A 290 21.24 -7.61 24.73
N GLY A 291 20.62 -6.70 25.48
CA GLY A 291 20.98 -5.27 25.47
C GLY A 291 20.24 -4.44 24.41
N VAL A 292 20.77 -3.26 24.12
CA VAL A 292 20.21 -2.32 23.14
C VAL A 292 20.60 -2.75 21.72
N MET A 293 19.58 -3.12 20.94
CA MET A 293 19.72 -3.57 19.55
C MET A 293 19.30 -2.46 18.55
N PRO A 294 19.61 -2.58 17.25
CA PRO A 294 19.26 -1.55 16.25
C PRO A 294 17.77 -1.19 16.21
N GLN A 295 16.87 -2.16 16.35
CA GLN A 295 15.42 -1.91 16.39
C GLN A 295 14.98 -1.20 17.69
N THR A 296 15.74 -1.36 18.78
CA THR A 296 15.53 -0.61 20.03
C THR A 296 15.86 0.87 19.81
N ILE A 297 16.96 1.15 19.10
CA ILE A 297 17.36 2.52 18.73
C ILE A 297 16.29 3.16 17.86
N GLU A 298 15.83 2.45 16.84
CA GLU A 298 14.76 2.92 15.96
C GLU A 298 13.47 3.24 16.72
N ALA A 299 13.08 2.38 17.67
CA ALA A 299 11.92 2.63 18.54
C ALA A 299 12.10 3.89 19.42
N ILE A 300 13.30 4.12 19.95
CA ILE A 300 13.64 5.34 20.70
C ILE A 300 13.47 6.57 19.80
N ASP A 301 13.96 6.50 18.56
CA ASP A 301 13.89 7.61 17.62
C ASP A 301 12.44 7.95 17.23
N HIS A 302 11.59 6.93 16.99
CA HIS A 302 10.16 7.14 16.74
C HIS A 302 9.45 7.80 17.93
N ALA A 303 9.69 7.31 19.14
CA ALA A 303 9.10 7.87 20.36
C ALA A 303 9.54 9.32 20.61
N LYS A 304 10.84 9.62 20.44
CA LYS A 304 11.37 10.98 20.55
C LYS A 304 10.81 11.91 19.47
N ALA A 305 10.73 11.46 18.22
CA ALA A 305 10.18 12.24 17.12
C ALA A 305 8.69 12.54 17.30
N ALA A 306 7.94 11.64 17.94
CA ALA A 306 6.54 11.84 18.28
C ALA A 306 6.32 12.65 19.57
N GLY A 307 7.37 12.95 20.34
CA GLY A 307 7.26 13.63 21.63
C GLY A 307 6.58 12.80 22.72
N VAL A 308 6.62 11.47 22.60
CA VAL A 308 5.95 10.55 23.52
C VAL A 308 6.92 10.13 24.65
N PRO A 309 6.56 10.31 25.93
CA PRO A 309 7.35 9.84 27.06
C PRO A 309 7.62 8.34 27.01
N ILE A 310 8.87 7.95 27.31
CA ILE A 310 9.33 6.57 27.26
C ILE A 310 9.47 6.01 28.67
N ILE A 311 8.99 4.79 28.89
CA ILE A 311 9.25 3.98 30.09
C ILE A 311 9.99 2.72 29.64
N ILE A 312 11.10 2.39 30.31
CA ILE A 312 11.95 1.26 29.93
C ILE A 312 11.59 0.04 30.78
N ALA A 313 11.20 -1.04 30.14
CA ALA A 313 11.00 -2.34 30.77
C ALA A 313 12.20 -3.24 30.47
N ILE A 314 13.08 -3.44 31.46
CA ILE A 314 14.24 -4.34 31.33
C ILE A 314 13.78 -5.77 31.58
N ASN A 315 13.53 -6.52 30.51
CA ASN A 315 12.91 -7.85 30.57
C ASN A 315 13.94 -8.99 30.72
N LYS A 316 13.46 -10.20 31.03
CA LYS A 316 14.24 -11.44 31.19
C LYS A 316 15.24 -11.40 32.36
N ILE A 317 14.91 -10.73 33.46
CA ILE A 317 15.74 -10.71 34.69
C ILE A 317 15.90 -12.09 35.35
N ASP A 318 15.05 -13.06 34.98
CA ASP A 318 15.12 -14.44 35.45
C ASP A 318 16.29 -15.24 34.86
N LYS A 319 16.94 -14.74 33.80
CA LYS A 319 18.07 -15.43 33.17
C LYS A 319 19.36 -15.24 33.98
N PRO A 320 20.21 -16.27 34.10
CA PRO A 320 21.45 -16.18 34.86
C PRO A 320 22.50 -15.24 34.25
N ASN A 321 22.38 -14.92 32.95
CA ASN A 321 23.23 -13.97 32.24
C ASN A 321 22.59 -12.57 32.10
N ALA A 322 21.49 -12.29 32.80
CA ALA A 322 20.84 -10.99 32.79
C ALA A 322 21.75 -9.93 33.44
N ASN A 323 21.99 -8.82 32.73
CA ASN A 323 22.79 -7.71 33.23
C ASN A 323 22.07 -6.38 33.02
N GLN A 324 21.43 -5.89 34.08
CA GLN A 324 20.65 -4.65 34.04
C GLN A 324 21.56 -3.42 33.89
N ASP A 325 22.72 -3.41 34.56
CA ASP A 325 23.65 -2.28 34.54
C ASP A 325 24.21 -2.05 33.13
N ARG A 326 24.47 -3.13 32.38
CA ARG A 326 24.90 -3.04 30.97
C ARG A 326 23.84 -2.35 30.11
N VAL A 327 22.58 -2.75 30.25
CA VAL A 327 21.45 -2.15 29.52
C VAL A 327 21.33 -0.66 29.85
N LYS A 328 21.40 -0.31 31.14
CA LYS A 328 21.34 1.08 31.61
C LYS A 328 22.46 1.94 31.00
N GLN A 329 23.68 1.41 30.94
CA GLN A 329 24.82 2.10 30.32
C GLN A 329 24.61 2.28 28.81
N GLU A 330 24.21 1.24 28.09
CA GLU A 330 23.97 1.29 26.64
C GLU A 330 22.87 2.30 26.28
N LEU A 331 21.81 2.40 27.09
CA LEU A 331 20.72 3.38 26.90
C LEU A 331 21.21 4.82 27.08
N SER A 332 22.04 5.07 28.09
CA SER A 332 22.66 6.37 28.33
C SER A 332 23.52 6.82 27.14
N GLU A 333 24.31 5.90 26.56
CA GLU A 333 25.11 6.17 25.35
C GLU A 333 24.25 6.54 24.13
N LYS A 334 22.97 6.11 24.10
CA LYS A 334 21.99 6.49 23.07
C LYS A 334 21.14 7.70 23.45
N GLY A 335 21.55 8.45 24.47
CA GLY A 335 20.88 9.67 24.91
C GLY A 335 19.52 9.41 25.56
N VAL A 336 19.36 8.26 26.22
CA VAL A 336 18.21 7.93 27.06
C VAL A 336 18.72 7.82 28.50
N LEU A 337 18.59 8.91 29.27
CA LEU A 337 19.14 9.01 30.62
C LEU A 337 18.10 8.53 31.64
N ILE A 338 18.48 7.58 32.48
CA ILE A 338 17.58 6.94 33.44
C ILE A 338 17.49 7.76 34.73
N GLU A 339 16.33 7.73 35.40
CA GLU A 339 16.03 8.44 36.65
C GLU A 339 17.10 8.24 37.74
N GLU A 340 17.58 6.99 37.95
CA GLU A 340 18.62 6.69 38.94
C GLU A 340 19.92 7.47 38.74
N TRP A 341 20.19 7.93 37.51
CA TRP A 341 21.38 8.71 37.13
C TRP A 341 21.05 10.18 36.92
N GLY A 342 19.90 10.64 37.40
CA GLY A 342 19.45 12.03 37.30
C GLY A 342 18.76 12.38 35.98
N GLY A 343 18.30 11.38 35.22
CA GLY A 343 17.49 11.56 34.02
C GLY A 343 15.98 11.62 34.28
N ASP A 344 15.22 11.63 33.20
CA ASP A 344 13.76 11.73 33.14
C ASP A 344 13.08 10.39 32.78
N VAL A 345 13.86 9.40 32.33
CA VAL A 345 13.33 8.13 31.86
C VAL A 345 13.27 7.10 32.99
N ILE A 346 12.07 6.59 33.26
CA ILE A 346 11.83 5.56 34.28
C ILE A 346 12.29 4.20 33.73
N SER A 347 13.08 3.46 34.52
CA SER A 347 13.46 2.07 34.20
C SER A 347 12.91 1.10 35.23
N VAL A 348 12.19 0.06 34.78
CA VAL A 348 11.62 -0.97 35.63
C VAL A 348 12.15 -2.35 35.22
N PRO A 349 12.82 -3.10 36.11
CA PRO A 349 13.21 -4.48 35.85
C PRO A 349 12.00 -5.41 35.90
N VAL A 350 11.80 -6.25 34.88
CA VAL A 350 10.66 -7.14 34.76
C VAL A 350 11.06 -8.56 34.33
N SER A 351 10.30 -9.56 34.77
CA SER A 351 10.30 -10.90 34.17
C SER A 351 8.90 -11.22 33.68
N ALA A 352 8.69 -11.17 32.36
CA ALA A 352 7.42 -11.60 31.76
C ALA A 352 7.10 -13.08 32.06
N LYS A 353 8.14 -13.92 32.24
CA LYS A 353 7.98 -15.35 32.51
C LYS A 353 7.55 -15.63 33.95
N ASN A 354 8.22 -15.02 34.92
CA ASN A 354 7.90 -15.21 36.34
C ASN A 354 6.79 -14.26 36.84
N ARG A 355 6.34 -13.32 36.00
CA ARG A 355 5.41 -12.23 36.35
C ARG A 355 5.94 -11.32 37.47
N GLU A 356 7.26 -11.07 37.47
CA GLU A 356 7.91 -10.17 38.43
C GLU A 356 8.02 -8.76 37.84
N GLY A 357 7.80 -7.73 38.65
CA GLY A 357 7.95 -6.31 38.26
C GLY A 357 6.85 -5.73 37.36
N ILE A 358 5.87 -6.55 36.93
CA ILE A 358 4.79 -6.10 36.04
C ILE A 358 3.85 -5.10 36.75
N GLU A 359 3.48 -5.38 38.00
CA GLU A 359 2.62 -4.49 38.79
C GLU A 359 3.29 -3.11 38.96
N GLN A 360 4.57 -3.09 39.32
CA GLN A 360 5.37 -1.87 39.42
C GLN A 360 5.45 -1.12 38.07
N LEU A 361 5.61 -1.83 36.95
CA LEU A 361 5.62 -1.21 35.62
C LEU A 361 4.27 -0.50 35.33
N LEU A 362 3.15 -1.15 35.65
CA LEU A 362 1.82 -0.57 35.45
C LEU A 362 1.55 0.62 36.37
N GLU A 363 2.01 0.58 37.62
CA GLU A 363 1.95 1.73 38.54
C GLU A 363 2.74 2.93 38.01
N MET A 364 3.94 2.70 37.47
CA MET A 364 4.75 3.78 36.87
C MET A 364 4.09 4.37 35.63
N VAL A 365 3.41 3.55 34.81
CA VAL A 365 2.61 4.03 33.67
C VAL A 365 1.49 4.96 34.14
N LEU A 366 0.79 4.60 35.21
CA LEU A 366 -0.26 5.46 35.78
C LEU A 366 0.30 6.76 36.34
N LEU A 367 1.45 6.71 37.04
CA LEU A 367 2.12 7.90 37.56
C LEU A 367 2.48 8.88 36.44
N VAL A 368 3.07 8.39 35.34
CA VAL A 368 3.39 9.23 34.17
C VAL A 368 2.10 9.78 33.53
N SER A 369 1.04 8.97 33.47
CA SER A 369 -0.27 9.41 32.96
C SER A 369 -0.88 10.53 33.81
N GLU A 370 -0.73 10.49 35.13
CA GLU A 370 -1.20 11.54 36.04
C GLU A 370 -0.39 12.84 35.84
N MET A 371 0.92 12.74 35.66
CA MET A 371 1.78 13.88 35.35
C MET A 371 1.43 14.55 34.01
N LEU A 372 1.00 13.77 33.02
CA LEU A 372 0.56 14.28 31.71
C LEU A 372 -0.84 14.91 31.74
N GLU A 373 -1.58 14.78 32.85
CA GLU A 373 -2.97 15.23 32.99
C GLU A 373 -3.88 14.84 31.80
N LEU A 374 -3.84 13.57 31.39
CA LEU A 374 -4.58 13.10 30.22
C LEU A 374 -6.09 13.32 30.37
N LYS A 375 -6.65 14.14 29.48
CA LYS A 375 -8.08 14.50 29.45
C LYS A 375 -8.68 14.30 28.06
N ALA A 376 -9.99 14.06 28.02
CA ALA A 376 -10.79 14.13 26.81
C ALA A 376 -12.24 14.51 27.14
N ASN A 377 -12.94 15.08 26.16
CA ASN A 377 -14.38 15.35 26.26
C ASN A 377 -15.17 14.14 25.74
N PRO A 378 -15.90 13.39 26.57
CA PRO A 378 -16.73 12.29 26.10
C PRO A 378 -18.11 12.74 25.57
N ASN A 379 -18.53 13.97 25.84
CA ASN A 379 -19.88 14.46 25.51
C ASN A 379 -20.04 14.97 24.07
N ARG A 380 -18.96 14.92 23.28
CA ARG A 380 -18.95 15.28 21.86
C ARG A 380 -19.00 14.05 20.94
N LYS A 381 -19.07 14.33 19.65
CA LYS A 381 -18.97 13.32 18.59
C LYS A 381 -17.58 12.68 18.56
N ALA A 382 -17.55 11.40 18.21
CA ALA A 382 -16.30 10.65 18.24
C ALA A 382 -15.31 11.16 17.17
N VAL A 383 -14.09 11.37 17.62
CA VAL A 383 -12.90 11.56 16.79
C VAL A 383 -11.93 10.45 17.18
N GLY A 384 -11.29 9.84 16.20
CA GLY A 384 -10.35 8.76 16.43
C GLY A 384 -9.43 8.52 15.26
N THR A 385 -8.71 7.41 15.33
CA THR A 385 -7.75 7.01 14.29
C THR A 385 -7.93 5.53 13.98
N ILE A 386 -7.82 5.18 12.69
CA ILE A 386 -7.83 3.79 12.24
C ILE A 386 -6.50 3.14 12.60
N ILE A 387 -6.57 2.07 13.39
CA ILE A 387 -5.40 1.27 13.72
C ILE A 387 -5.13 0.26 12.61
N GLU A 388 -6.16 -0.47 12.20
CA GLU A 388 -6.07 -1.52 11.19
C GLU A 388 -7.41 -1.71 10.48
N ALA A 389 -7.36 -2.15 9.23
CA ALA A 389 -8.56 -2.45 8.44
C ALA A 389 -8.38 -3.75 7.66
N LYS A 390 -9.49 -4.50 7.53
CA LYS A 390 -9.54 -5.80 6.88
C LYS A 390 -10.91 -6.06 6.23
N THR A 391 -10.94 -7.04 5.34
CA THR A 391 -12.19 -7.54 4.74
C THR A 391 -12.58 -8.87 5.36
N ASP A 392 -13.79 -8.96 5.87
CA ASP A 392 -14.37 -10.18 6.42
C ASP A 392 -15.52 -10.67 5.54
N VAL A 393 -15.55 -11.97 5.24
CA VAL A 393 -16.51 -12.58 4.30
C VAL A 393 -17.96 -12.47 4.79
N GLY A 394 -18.19 -12.39 6.10
CA GLY A 394 -19.54 -12.25 6.69
C GLY A 394 -19.88 -10.83 7.12
N LYS A 395 -18.91 -10.08 7.65
CA LYS A 395 -19.14 -8.73 8.19
C LYS A 395 -18.93 -7.61 7.16
N GLY A 396 -18.35 -7.91 6.00
CA GLY A 396 -17.93 -6.92 5.01
C GLY A 396 -16.65 -6.20 5.45
N THR A 397 -16.57 -4.90 5.21
CA THR A 397 -15.45 -4.07 5.64
C THR A 397 -15.45 -3.91 7.16
N VAL A 398 -14.31 -4.25 7.77
CA VAL A 398 -14.08 -4.19 9.20
C VAL A 398 -12.87 -3.32 9.47
N ALA A 399 -13.00 -2.36 10.38
CA ALA A 399 -11.88 -1.52 10.79
C ALA A 399 -11.78 -1.44 12.32
N THR A 400 -10.56 -1.46 12.84
CA THR A 400 -10.26 -1.22 14.25
C THR A 400 -10.00 0.27 14.43
N VAL A 401 -10.87 0.94 15.18
CA VAL A 401 -10.81 2.38 15.46
C VAL A 401 -10.39 2.56 16.92
N LEU A 402 -9.42 3.43 17.16
CA LEU A 402 -9.12 3.95 18.48
C LEU A 402 -9.82 5.30 18.67
N VAL A 403 -10.77 5.36 19.61
CA VAL A 403 -11.50 6.60 19.91
C VAL A 403 -10.63 7.48 20.80
N GLU A 404 -10.29 8.68 20.32
CA GLU A 404 -9.45 9.65 21.03
C GLU A 404 -10.29 10.68 21.81
N LYS A 405 -11.34 11.20 21.18
CA LYS A 405 -12.27 12.18 21.76
C LYS A 405 -13.71 11.76 21.48
N GLY A 406 -14.63 12.21 22.33
CA GLY A 406 -16.06 11.98 22.15
C GLY A 406 -16.50 10.54 22.36
N THR A 407 -17.75 10.28 22.01
CA THR A 407 -18.38 8.96 22.17
C THR A 407 -18.93 8.47 20.85
N LEU A 408 -18.56 7.25 20.47
CA LEU A 408 -19.02 6.57 19.26
C LEU A 408 -20.22 5.68 19.57
N ASN A 409 -21.28 5.78 18.76
CA ASN A 409 -22.50 4.99 18.90
C ASN A 409 -22.78 4.16 17.64
N ILE A 410 -23.56 3.08 17.83
CA ILE A 410 -24.11 2.34 16.70
C ILE A 410 -25.10 3.24 15.94
N GLY A 411 -24.95 3.30 14.62
CA GLY A 411 -25.80 4.09 13.73
C GLY A 411 -25.21 5.44 13.34
N ASP A 412 -24.07 5.83 13.93
CA ASP A 412 -23.40 7.09 13.62
C ASP A 412 -22.89 7.10 12.16
N PRO A 413 -23.11 8.20 11.42
CA PRO A 413 -22.51 8.41 10.11
C PRO A 413 -21.05 8.80 10.28
N VAL A 414 -20.15 8.16 9.54
CA VAL A 414 -18.70 8.28 9.74
C VAL A 414 -17.97 8.59 8.44
N VAL A 415 -16.90 9.36 8.57
CA VAL A 415 -15.94 9.69 7.52
C VAL A 415 -14.56 9.24 7.96
N VAL A 416 -13.88 8.51 7.10
CA VAL A 416 -12.56 7.95 7.38
C VAL A 416 -11.70 8.12 6.14
N GLY A 417 -10.69 8.99 6.19
CA GLY A 417 -9.89 9.30 5.00
C GLY A 417 -10.77 9.69 3.81
N SER A 418 -10.66 8.93 2.72
CA SER A 418 -11.46 9.03 1.49
C SER A 418 -12.70 8.12 1.45
N THR A 419 -12.99 7.36 2.51
CA THR A 419 -14.16 6.49 2.62
C THR A 419 -15.18 7.05 3.62
N TYR A 420 -16.41 6.56 3.51
CA TYR A 420 -17.51 6.91 4.40
C TYR A 420 -18.38 5.69 4.67
N GLY A 421 -19.24 5.80 5.67
CA GLY A 421 -20.21 4.76 5.95
C GLY A 421 -21.03 5.07 7.19
N ARG A 422 -21.67 4.03 7.70
CA ARG A 422 -22.48 4.11 8.91
C ARG A 422 -22.17 2.92 9.80
N VAL A 423 -21.93 3.17 11.08
CA VAL A 423 -21.57 2.12 12.04
C VAL A 423 -22.75 1.15 12.23
N ARG A 424 -22.62 -0.07 11.70
CA ARG A 424 -23.66 -1.12 11.82
C ARG A 424 -23.53 -1.93 13.11
N ALA A 425 -22.29 -2.23 13.48
CA ALA A 425 -21.97 -2.93 14.71
C ALA A 425 -20.61 -2.50 15.23
N MET A 426 -20.44 -2.60 16.55
CA MET A 426 -19.17 -2.40 17.23
C MET A 426 -18.87 -3.60 18.12
N TYR A 427 -17.61 -4.03 18.12
CA TYR A 427 -17.11 -5.11 18.96
C TYR A 427 -15.89 -4.61 19.74
N ASN A 428 -15.77 -5.01 20.99
CA ASN A 428 -14.56 -4.75 21.78
C ASN A 428 -13.46 -5.77 21.43
N PHE A 429 -12.26 -5.58 22.01
CA PHE A 429 -11.12 -6.48 21.82
C PHE A 429 -11.37 -7.95 22.23
N LYS A 430 -12.38 -8.23 23.07
CA LYS A 430 -12.80 -9.59 23.44
C LYS A 430 -13.83 -10.19 22.48
N GLY A 431 -14.14 -9.51 21.38
CA GLY A 431 -15.15 -9.92 20.39
C GLY A 431 -16.60 -9.76 20.87
N LYS A 432 -16.84 -9.10 22.01
CA LYS A 432 -18.19 -8.85 22.51
C LYS A 432 -18.78 -7.61 21.86
N LYS A 433 -20.04 -7.69 21.43
CA LYS A 433 -20.77 -6.57 20.85
C LYS A 433 -21.03 -5.49 21.92
N ILE A 434 -20.70 -4.25 21.60
CA ILE A 434 -20.90 -3.07 22.46
C ILE A 434 -21.74 -2.03 21.72
N LYS A 435 -22.45 -1.18 22.46
CA LYS A 435 -23.33 -0.14 21.88
C LYS A 435 -22.70 1.25 21.84
N LEU A 436 -21.76 1.50 22.75
CA LEU A 436 -21.19 2.81 23.01
C LEU A 436 -19.71 2.63 23.32
N ALA A 437 -18.88 3.49 22.75
CA ALA A 437 -17.43 3.49 22.94
C ALA A 437 -16.96 4.90 23.24
N GLY A 438 -16.41 5.12 24.44
CA GLY A 438 -15.89 6.41 24.86
C GLY A 438 -14.40 6.60 24.48
N PRO A 439 -13.80 7.72 24.92
CA PRO A 439 -12.38 8.01 24.70
C PRO A 439 -11.48 6.91 25.26
N ALA A 440 -10.30 6.74 24.67
CA ALA A 440 -9.33 5.69 25.01
C ALA A 440 -9.97 4.29 25.02
N THR A 441 -10.72 3.97 23.97
CA THR A 441 -11.29 2.63 23.75
C THR A 441 -11.07 2.24 22.30
N ALA A 442 -10.51 1.04 22.09
CA ALA A 442 -10.33 0.47 20.77
C ALA A 442 -11.50 -0.45 20.42
N VAL A 443 -12.12 -0.22 19.26
CA VAL A 443 -13.33 -0.88 18.84
C VAL A 443 -13.27 -1.32 17.38
N GLU A 444 -13.70 -2.54 17.11
CA GLU A 444 -13.87 -3.06 15.77
C GLU A 444 -15.24 -2.58 15.24
N VAL A 445 -15.23 -1.73 14.23
CA VAL A 445 -16.42 -1.16 13.58
C VAL A 445 -16.69 -1.82 12.24
N THR A 446 -17.97 -1.95 11.89
CA THR A 446 -18.42 -2.45 10.58
C THR A 446 -19.39 -1.48 9.92
N GLY A 447 -19.51 -1.56 8.59
CA GLY A 447 -20.46 -0.75 7.81
C GLY A 447 -19.85 0.43 7.05
N LEU A 448 -18.52 0.44 6.88
CA LEU A 448 -17.83 1.29 5.93
C LEU A 448 -18.06 0.77 4.49
N ASN A 449 -18.18 1.68 3.53
CA ASN A 449 -18.43 1.30 2.13
C ASN A 449 -17.19 0.74 1.45
N ASP A 450 -16.03 1.29 1.79
CA ASP A 450 -14.73 0.85 1.29
C ASP A 450 -13.74 0.74 2.46
N ILE A 451 -12.64 0.03 2.23
CA ILE A 451 -11.62 -0.23 3.24
C ILE A 451 -10.80 1.03 3.47
N PRO A 452 -10.79 1.62 4.68
CA PRO A 452 -9.97 2.79 4.97
C PRO A 452 -8.49 2.41 5.04
N GLN A 453 -7.62 3.40 4.89
CA GLN A 453 -6.19 3.19 5.12
C GLN A 453 -5.91 3.15 6.61
N ALA A 454 -4.92 2.33 7.00
CA ALA A 454 -4.41 2.39 8.36
C ALA A 454 -3.87 3.82 8.63
N GLY A 455 -4.14 4.35 9.83
CA GLY A 455 -3.78 5.70 10.26
C GLY A 455 -4.69 6.81 9.77
N ASP A 456 -5.70 6.53 8.95
CA ASP A 456 -6.69 7.53 8.59
C ASP A 456 -7.40 8.06 9.83
N ARG A 457 -7.62 9.37 9.85
CA ARG A 457 -8.46 10.01 10.86
C ARG A 457 -9.92 9.58 10.66
N PHE A 458 -10.56 9.25 11.76
CA PHE A 458 -11.94 8.82 11.87
C PHE A 458 -12.77 9.94 12.50
N TYR A 459 -13.83 10.38 11.83
CA TYR A 459 -14.72 11.42 12.30
C TYR A 459 -16.17 10.98 12.21
N VAL A 460 -16.96 11.27 13.25
CA VAL A 460 -18.42 11.15 13.20
C VAL A 460 -19.02 12.44 12.63
N ALA A 461 -19.76 12.33 11.53
CA ALA A 461 -20.40 13.46 10.85
C ALA A 461 -21.75 13.84 11.48
N ASN A 462 -22.39 14.90 10.96
CA ASN A 462 -23.77 15.26 11.35
C ASN A 462 -24.82 14.36 10.71
N ASP A 463 -24.64 14.05 9.43
CA ASP A 463 -25.56 13.24 8.66
C ASP A 463 -24.81 12.48 7.55
N ASP A 464 -25.47 11.50 6.93
CA ASP A 464 -24.83 10.69 5.87
C ASP A 464 -24.47 11.52 4.63
N LYS A 465 -25.19 12.63 4.38
CA LYS A 465 -24.95 13.46 3.19
C LYS A 465 -23.66 14.24 3.34
N GLN A 466 -23.43 14.84 4.51
CA GLN A 466 -22.19 15.50 4.86
C GLN A 466 -21.04 14.48 4.79
N ALA A 467 -21.21 13.30 5.38
CA ALA A 467 -20.17 12.27 5.37
C ALA A 467 -19.74 11.89 3.95
N ARG A 468 -20.72 11.65 3.08
CA ARG A 468 -20.52 11.31 1.68
C ARG A 468 -19.82 12.43 0.90
N LEU A 469 -20.26 13.68 1.05
CA LEU A 469 -19.70 14.81 0.33
C LEU A 469 -18.22 15.04 0.66
N ILE A 470 -17.84 14.85 1.93
CA ILE A 470 -16.46 14.99 2.37
C ILE A 470 -15.57 13.89 1.78
N ALA A 471 -16.03 12.64 1.84
CA ALA A 471 -15.29 11.51 1.30
C ALA A 471 -15.13 11.59 -0.22
N GLU A 472 -16.20 11.93 -0.96
CA GLU A 472 -16.15 12.10 -2.43
C GLU A 472 -15.18 13.22 -2.82
N LYS A 473 -15.18 14.35 -2.10
CA LYS A 473 -14.23 15.44 -2.34
C LYS A 473 -12.78 14.99 -2.13
N ARG A 474 -12.49 14.30 -1.02
CA ARG A 474 -11.15 13.76 -0.73
C ARG A 474 -10.71 12.72 -1.75
N GLN A 475 -11.64 11.92 -2.27
CA GLN A 475 -11.34 10.94 -3.31
C GLN A 475 -10.96 11.61 -4.64
N ILE A 476 -11.59 12.73 -4.99
CA ILE A 476 -11.21 13.53 -6.17
C ILE A 476 -9.82 14.14 -5.97
N GLU A 477 -9.56 14.78 -4.84
CA GLU A 477 -8.26 15.37 -4.50
C GLU A 477 -7.14 14.32 -4.57
N LEU A 478 -7.34 13.16 -3.94
CA LEU A 478 -6.39 12.05 -3.98
C LEU A 478 -6.15 11.53 -5.41
N ARG A 479 -7.19 11.52 -6.26
CA ARG A 479 -7.07 11.10 -7.65
C ARG A 479 -6.26 12.10 -8.48
N GLU A 480 -6.46 13.39 -8.25
CA GLU A 480 -5.70 14.45 -8.91
C GLU A 480 -4.22 14.43 -8.49
N GLU A 481 -3.93 14.20 -7.21
CA GLU A 481 -2.55 14.05 -6.71
C GLU A 481 -1.84 12.85 -7.36
N ASN A 482 -2.47 11.67 -7.41
CA ASN A 482 -1.91 10.49 -8.08
C ASN A 482 -1.67 10.70 -9.59
N LEU A 483 -2.55 11.45 -10.26
CA LEU A 483 -2.40 11.80 -11.67
C LEU A 483 -1.28 12.83 -11.91
N ASN A 484 -0.93 13.64 -10.90
CA ASN A 484 0.15 14.61 -11.01
C ASN A 484 1.51 13.98 -10.68
N GLU A 485 1.59 13.07 -9.70
CA GLU A 485 2.82 12.30 -9.45
C GLU A 485 3.29 11.53 -10.70
N THR A 486 2.35 11.00 -11.49
CA THR A 486 2.66 10.30 -12.74
C THR A 486 3.10 11.21 -13.90
N LYS A 487 2.84 12.52 -13.85
CA LYS A 487 3.24 13.48 -14.91
C LYS A 487 4.70 13.94 -14.81
N HIS A 488 5.37 13.71 -13.68
CA HIS A 488 6.77 14.10 -13.49
C HIS A 488 7.78 13.13 -14.10
N ILE A 489 7.35 12.10 -14.83
CA ILE A 489 8.25 11.24 -15.60
C ILE A 489 8.85 12.10 -16.71
N SER A 490 10.11 12.50 -16.54
CA SER A 490 10.83 13.29 -17.52
C SER A 490 11.12 12.45 -18.76
N LEU A 491 11.30 13.12 -19.91
CA LEU A 491 11.78 12.42 -21.12
C LEU A 491 13.14 11.76 -20.87
N GLU A 492 13.94 12.28 -19.94
CA GLU A 492 15.22 11.71 -19.50
C GLU A 492 15.01 10.36 -18.78
N ASP A 493 14.03 10.25 -17.87
CA ASP A 493 13.66 8.97 -17.22
C ASP A 493 13.15 7.92 -18.23
N LEU A 494 12.45 8.36 -19.28
CA LEU A 494 12.04 7.47 -20.37
C LEU A 494 13.25 7.02 -21.21
N PHE A 495 14.21 7.92 -21.45
CA PHE A 495 15.45 7.58 -22.16
C PHE A 495 16.35 6.66 -21.33
N ASP A 496 16.40 6.84 -20.01
CA ASP A 496 17.15 5.97 -19.10
C ASP A 496 16.51 4.58 -19.01
N LYS A 497 15.18 4.49 -18.92
CA LYS A 497 14.44 3.21 -19.04
C LYS A 497 14.67 2.49 -20.37
N ILE A 498 14.88 3.22 -21.46
CA ILE A 498 15.16 2.64 -22.78
C ILE A 498 16.65 2.28 -22.92
N LYS A 499 17.56 3.02 -22.26
CA LYS A 499 19.02 2.78 -22.27
C LYS A 499 19.47 1.68 -21.33
N GLU A 500 18.75 1.42 -20.24
CA GLU A 500 19.07 0.41 -19.23
C GLU A 500 19.06 -1.04 -19.77
N GLY A 501 18.71 -1.25 -21.04
CA GLY A 501 18.55 -2.60 -21.58
C GLY A 501 17.35 -3.31 -20.95
N GLU A 502 17.10 -4.56 -21.32
CA GLU A 502 16.07 -5.37 -20.65
C GLU A 502 16.52 -5.68 -19.22
N LEU A 503 16.35 -4.73 -18.29
CA LEU A 503 16.38 -5.04 -16.86
C LEU A 503 15.36 -6.15 -16.61
N LYS A 504 15.81 -7.24 -16.00
CA LYS A 504 14.90 -8.34 -15.68
C LYS A 504 13.97 -7.84 -14.58
N GLU A 505 12.68 -7.78 -14.87
CA GLU A 505 11.68 -7.37 -13.88
C GLU A 505 11.01 -8.61 -13.27
N LEU A 506 10.95 -8.65 -11.93
CA LEU A 506 10.14 -9.61 -11.21
C LEU A 506 8.81 -8.96 -10.82
N ASN A 507 7.77 -9.31 -11.57
CA ASN A 507 6.42 -8.82 -11.35
C ASN A 507 5.74 -9.59 -10.21
N ILE A 508 5.22 -8.87 -9.21
CA ILE A 508 4.60 -9.43 -8.02
C ILE A 508 3.21 -8.82 -7.81
N ILE A 509 2.24 -9.67 -7.48
CA ILE A 509 0.93 -9.28 -6.98
C ILE A 509 0.83 -9.71 -5.52
N ILE A 510 0.48 -8.78 -4.62
CA ILE A 510 0.38 -9.03 -3.18
C ILE A 510 -1.09 -9.09 -2.77
N LYS A 511 -1.48 -10.13 -2.05
CA LYS A 511 -2.77 -10.25 -1.37
C LYS A 511 -2.54 -10.54 0.10
N ALA A 512 -3.10 -9.74 0.99
CA ALA A 512 -2.99 -9.98 2.42
C ALA A 512 -4.35 -9.87 3.12
N ASP A 513 -4.41 -10.36 4.35
CA ASP A 513 -5.59 -10.30 5.20
C ASP A 513 -5.88 -8.88 5.73
N VAL A 514 -4.83 -8.10 5.98
CA VAL A 514 -4.91 -6.74 6.53
C VAL A 514 -4.09 -5.73 5.72
N HIS A 515 -4.42 -4.44 5.83
CA HIS A 515 -3.67 -3.37 5.16
C HIS A 515 -2.20 -3.29 5.60
N GLY A 516 -1.93 -3.42 6.91
CA GLY A 516 -0.58 -3.25 7.48
C GLY A 516 0.46 -4.23 6.92
N SER A 517 0.05 -5.48 6.71
CA SER A 517 0.89 -6.52 6.10
C SER A 517 1.26 -6.21 4.65
N ILE A 518 0.35 -5.59 3.89
CA ILE A 518 0.64 -5.18 2.50
C ILE A 518 1.72 -4.10 2.48
N GLU A 519 1.57 -3.10 3.32
CA GLU A 519 2.51 -1.98 3.41
C GLU A 519 3.92 -2.47 3.81
N ALA A 520 3.96 -3.35 4.82
CA ALA A 520 5.20 -3.97 5.30
C ALA A 520 5.88 -4.84 4.23
N LEU A 521 5.12 -5.69 3.54
CA LEU A 521 5.62 -6.51 2.42
C LEU A 521 6.08 -5.63 1.27
N LYS A 522 5.30 -4.62 0.88
CA LYS A 522 5.65 -3.69 -0.21
C LYS A 522 6.97 -2.99 0.08
N GLY A 523 7.13 -2.41 1.27
CA GLY A 523 8.36 -1.74 1.68
C GLY A 523 9.56 -2.70 1.72
N SER A 524 9.37 -3.91 2.23
CA SER A 524 10.45 -4.90 2.34
C SER A 524 10.88 -5.47 1.00
N LEU A 525 9.93 -5.77 0.11
CA LEU A 525 10.22 -6.32 -1.22
C LEU A 525 10.87 -5.29 -2.16
N LEU A 526 10.48 -4.01 -2.06
CA LEU A 526 11.11 -2.95 -2.85
C LEU A 526 12.59 -2.77 -2.48
N LYS A 527 12.94 -2.91 -1.19
CA LYS A 527 14.34 -2.88 -0.71
C LYS A 527 15.23 -4.00 -1.29
N LEU A 528 14.63 -5.08 -1.81
CA LEU A 528 15.38 -6.18 -2.45
C LEU A 528 15.76 -5.90 -3.91
N SER A 529 15.29 -4.79 -4.50
CA SER A 529 15.60 -4.42 -5.88
C SER A 529 17.07 -4.04 -6.02
N ASN A 530 17.72 -4.52 -7.07
CA ASN A 530 19.12 -4.24 -7.38
C ASN A 530 19.25 -3.70 -8.83
N GLU A 531 20.45 -3.29 -9.22
CA GLU A 531 20.73 -2.75 -10.57
C GLU A 531 20.50 -3.77 -11.71
N GLU A 532 20.56 -5.09 -11.45
CA GLU A 532 20.37 -6.13 -12.48
C GLU A 532 18.92 -6.68 -12.54
N VAL A 533 18.22 -6.71 -11.40
CA VAL A 533 16.85 -7.25 -11.28
C VAL A 533 16.00 -6.32 -10.45
N LYS A 534 14.89 -5.86 -11.04
CA LYS A 534 13.97 -4.91 -10.42
C LYS A 534 12.71 -5.62 -9.91
N VAL A 535 12.35 -5.42 -8.65
CA VAL A 535 11.07 -5.90 -8.12
C VAL A 535 9.99 -4.90 -8.45
N ASN A 536 8.96 -5.34 -9.17
CA ASN A 536 7.82 -4.50 -9.55
C ASN A 536 6.53 -5.04 -8.93
N ILE A 537 5.86 -4.23 -8.12
CA ILE A 537 4.60 -4.59 -7.47
C ILE A 537 3.46 -4.02 -8.30
N ILE A 538 2.85 -4.88 -9.12
CA ILE A 538 1.78 -4.49 -10.07
C ILE A 538 0.50 -4.12 -9.33
N HIS A 539 0.13 -4.97 -8.36
CA HIS A 539 -1.11 -4.82 -7.64
C HIS A 539 -0.96 -5.35 -6.22
N ALA A 540 -1.52 -4.62 -5.25
CA ALA A 540 -1.46 -4.98 -3.84
C ALA A 540 -2.82 -4.65 -3.22
N ASN A 541 -3.53 -5.67 -2.73
CA ASN A 541 -4.90 -5.48 -2.24
C ASN A 541 -5.23 -6.41 -1.08
N ILE A 542 -6.26 -6.05 -0.30
CA ILE A 542 -6.70 -6.81 0.87
C ILE A 542 -7.71 -7.88 0.44
N GLY A 543 -7.67 -9.03 1.09
CA GLY A 543 -8.58 -10.14 0.88
C GLY A 543 -7.93 -11.34 0.22
N THR A 544 -8.74 -12.39 0.04
CA THR A 544 -8.27 -13.65 -0.56
C THR A 544 -7.95 -13.48 -2.04
N ILE A 545 -7.14 -14.40 -2.57
CA ILE A 545 -6.80 -14.43 -4.00
C ILE A 545 -8.06 -14.74 -4.80
N THR A 546 -8.36 -13.89 -5.78
CA THR A 546 -9.54 -14.00 -6.64
C THR A 546 -9.18 -14.48 -8.05
N GLU A 547 -10.19 -14.82 -8.85
CA GLU A 547 -9.98 -15.20 -10.24
C GLU A 547 -9.43 -14.05 -11.11
N SER A 548 -9.80 -12.81 -10.80
CA SER A 548 -9.30 -11.62 -11.50
C SER A 548 -7.80 -11.43 -11.27
N ASP A 549 -7.31 -11.77 -10.07
CA ASP A 549 -5.88 -11.70 -9.74
C ASP A 549 -5.07 -12.73 -10.55
N ILE A 550 -5.62 -13.92 -10.77
CA ILE A 550 -5.00 -14.94 -11.63
C ILE A 550 -4.90 -14.46 -13.08
N LEU A 551 -5.95 -13.84 -13.60
CA LEU A 551 -5.95 -13.31 -14.96
C LEU A 551 -4.93 -12.19 -15.11
N LEU A 552 -4.87 -11.26 -14.15
CA LEU A 552 -3.88 -10.18 -14.13
C LEU A 552 -2.45 -10.73 -14.06
N ALA A 553 -2.23 -11.76 -13.24
CA ALA A 553 -0.95 -12.44 -13.10
C ALA A 553 -0.52 -13.13 -14.41
N SER A 554 -1.44 -13.83 -15.08
CA SER A 554 -1.19 -14.48 -16.36
C SER A 554 -0.84 -13.45 -17.45
N ALA A 555 -1.59 -12.36 -17.53
CA ALA A 555 -1.35 -11.30 -18.51
C ALA A 555 -0.03 -10.55 -18.30
N SER A 556 0.39 -10.38 -17.04
CA SER A 556 1.59 -9.60 -16.69
C SER A 556 2.80 -10.46 -16.33
N ASN A 557 2.70 -11.79 -16.50
CA ASN A 557 3.70 -12.77 -16.06
C ASN A 557 4.16 -12.54 -14.61
N ALA A 558 3.21 -12.35 -13.69
CA ALA A 558 3.46 -12.03 -12.30
C ALA A 558 3.28 -13.23 -11.37
N ILE A 559 4.00 -13.23 -10.26
CA ILE A 559 3.83 -14.19 -9.16
C ILE A 559 2.86 -13.61 -8.13
N ILE A 560 1.92 -14.41 -7.66
CA ILE A 560 0.98 -13.99 -6.60
C ILE A 560 1.52 -14.42 -5.23
N LEU A 561 1.71 -13.46 -4.33
CA LEU A 561 2.06 -13.69 -2.93
C LEU A 561 0.82 -13.45 -2.06
N GLY A 562 0.32 -14.51 -1.44
CA GLY A 562 -0.72 -14.46 -0.42
C GLY A 562 -0.11 -14.40 0.97
N PHE A 563 -0.50 -13.43 1.79
CA PHE A 563 -0.08 -13.33 3.18
C PHE A 563 -1.28 -13.53 4.11
N ASN A 564 -1.26 -14.60 4.90
CA ASN A 564 -2.34 -15.05 5.76
C ASN A 564 -3.71 -15.21 5.06
N VAL A 565 -3.68 -15.43 3.73
CA VAL A 565 -4.87 -15.65 2.90
C VAL A 565 -4.76 -16.95 2.14
N ARG A 566 -5.90 -17.59 1.88
CA ARG A 566 -5.98 -18.83 1.08
C ARG A 566 -6.94 -18.67 -0.09
N PRO A 567 -6.56 -19.14 -1.29
CA PRO A 567 -7.47 -19.17 -2.44
C PRO A 567 -8.55 -20.23 -2.26
N SER A 568 -9.72 -19.99 -2.85
CA SER A 568 -10.79 -20.99 -2.93
C SER A 568 -10.44 -22.11 -3.90
N SER A 569 -11.12 -23.26 -3.79
CA SER A 569 -10.89 -24.41 -4.68
C SER A 569 -11.11 -24.10 -6.17
N ALA A 570 -12.04 -23.19 -6.49
CA ALA A 570 -12.26 -22.72 -7.86
C ALA A 570 -11.06 -21.92 -8.40
N VAL A 571 -10.54 -21.00 -7.58
CA VAL A 571 -9.36 -20.17 -7.89
C VAL A 571 -8.12 -21.06 -8.08
N GLN A 572 -7.93 -22.08 -7.25
CA GLN A 572 -6.81 -23.03 -7.39
C GLN A 572 -6.82 -23.76 -8.75
N ARG A 573 -7.99 -24.30 -9.16
CA ARG A 573 -8.13 -24.96 -10.48
C ARG A 573 -7.86 -24.02 -11.64
N LYS A 574 -8.26 -22.75 -11.51
CA LYS A 574 -8.00 -21.73 -12.53
C LYS A 574 -6.51 -21.39 -12.60
N ALA A 575 -5.83 -21.27 -11.46
CA ALA A 575 -4.38 -21.03 -11.42
C ALA A 575 -3.60 -22.18 -12.09
N GLU A 576 -3.99 -23.44 -11.84
CA GLU A 576 -3.40 -24.61 -12.50
C GLU A 576 -3.62 -24.59 -14.03
N LYS A 577 -4.83 -24.22 -14.47
CA LYS A 577 -5.17 -24.13 -15.89
C LYS A 577 -4.38 -23.04 -16.62
N GLU A 578 -4.29 -21.86 -16.00
CA GLU A 578 -3.55 -20.70 -16.53
C GLU A 578 -2.05 -20.78 -16.26
N LYS A 579 -1.58 -21.81 -15.53
CA LYS A 579 -0.18 -22.01 -15.12
C LYS A 579 0.41 -20.83 -14.35
N VAL A 580 -0.41 -20.19 -13.53
CA VAL A 580 0.00 -19.06 -12.68
C VAL A 580 0.53 -19.59 -11.35
N ASN A 581 1.76 -19.19 -11.01
CA ASN A 581 2.35 -19.51 -9.72
C ASN A 581 1.81 -18.59 -8.63
N TYR A 582 1.30 -19.19 -7.55
CA TYR A 582 0.97 -18.48 -6.33
C TYR A 582 1.60 -19.19 -5.14
N LYS A 583 2.03 -18.42 -4.14
CA LYS A 583 2.51 -18.93 -2.86
C LYS A 583 1.83 -18.18 -1.73
N THR A 584 1.47 -18.92 -0.69
CA THR A 584 0.81 -18.39 0.51
C THR A 584 1.75 -18.54 1.70
N TYR A 585 1.89 -17.48 2.50
CA TYR A 585 2.76 -17.45 3.69
C TYR A 585 1.97 -17.01 4.91
N GLN A 586 2.44 -17.43 6.09
CA GLN A 586 1.94 -16.92 7.38
C GLN A 586 3.01 -16.10 8.13
N ILE A 587 4.27 -16.20 7.70
CA ILE A 587 5.41 -15.53 8.32
C ILE A 587 6.08 -14.67 7.25
N ILE A 588 6.24 -13.38 7.54
CA ILE A 588 6.75 -12.41 6.55
C ILE A 588 8.17 -12.74 6.06
N TYR A 589 9.02 -13.29 6.92
CA TYR A 589 10.39 -13.70 6.58
C TYR A 589 10.46 -14.80 5.53
N GLU A 590 9.54 -15.77 5.57
CA GLU A 590 9.51 -16.85 4.59
C GLU A 590 9.15 -16.28 3.21
N ALA A 591 8.21 -15.34 3.16
CA ALA A 591 7.83 -14.66 1.93
C ALA A 591 9.01 -13.86 1.34
N ILE A 592 9.70 -13.06 2.17
CA ILE A 592 10.85 -12.26 1.75
C ILE A 592 11.98 -13.16 1.26
N LYS A 593 12.27 -14.25 1.99
CA LYS A 593 13.33 -15.20 1.64
C LYS A 593 13.05 -15.90 0.32
N ASP A 594 11.83 -16.39 0.11
CA ASP A 594 11.46 -17.06 -1.15
C ASP A 594 11.54 -16.10 -2.35
N VAL A 595 11.19 -14.82 -2.17
CA VAL A 595 11.38 -13.81 -3.22
C VAL A 595 12.86 -13.54 -3.46
N GLN A 596 13.67 -13.46 -2.40
CA GLN A 596 15.13 -13.32 -2.54
C GLN A 596 15.74 -14.52 -3.28
N GLU A 597 15.31 -15.75 -2.97
CA GLU A 597 15.73 -16.96 -3.69
C GLU A 597 15.31 -16.89 -5.18
N ALA A 598 14.10 -16.42 -5.47
CA ALA A 598 13.64 -16.20 -6.85
C ALA A 598 14.50 -15.17 -7.58
N LEU A 599 14.87 -14.06 -6.93
CA LEU A 599 15.75 -13.04 -7.49
C LEU A 599 17.14 -13.60 -7.79
N THR A 600 17.72 -14.38 -6.86
CA THR A 600 19.02 -15.03 -7.10
C THR A 600 18.99 -16.01 -8.27
N GLY A 601 17.86 -16.69 -8.49
CA GLY A 601 17.67 -17.58 -9.64
C GLY A 601 17.55 -16.84 -10.98
N MET A 602 17.28 -15.53 -10.97
CA MET A 602 17.23 -14.69 -12.17
C MET A 602 18.58 -14.04 -12.52
N LEU A 603 19.54 -14.05 -11.58
CA LEU A 603 20.88 -13.52 -11.80
C LEU A 603 21.66 -14.41 -12.77
N ASP A 604 22.39 -13.77 -13.67
CA ASP A 604 23.27 -14.51 -14.56
C ASP A 604 24.47 -15.06 -13.77
N PRO A 605 24.87 -16.32 -14.02
CA PRO A 605 25.97 -16.95 -13.30
C PRO A 605 27.30 -16.26 -13.62
N VAL A 606 28.21 -16.25 -12.64
CA VAL A 606 29.56 -15.70 -12.84
C VAL A 606 30.48 -16.81 -13.30
N PHE A 607 31.10 -16.58 -14.45
CA PHE A 607 32.12 -17.46 -15.00
C PHE A 607 33.46 -17.19 -14.31
N ARG A 608 34.01 -18.20 -13.64
CA ARG A 608 35.35 -18.13 -13.02
C ARG A 608 36.30 -19.08 -13.72
N GLU A 609 37.47 -18.56 -14.09
CA GLU A 609 38.56 -19.41 -14.58
C GLU A 609 39.20 -20.17 -13.40
N VAL A 610 39.17 -21.49 -13.46
CA VAL A 610 39.85 -22.38 -12.51
C VAL A 610 40.98 -23.09 -13.23
N VAL A 611 42.22 -22.78 -12.82
CA VAL A 611 43.42 -23.43 -13.35
C VAL A 611 43.47 -24.87 -12.83
N LEU A 612 43.46 -25.84 -13.73
CA LEU A 612 43.49 -27.26 -13.43
C LEU A 612 44.93 -27.80 -13.31
N GLY A 613 45.87 -27.24 -14.07
CA GLY A 613 47.25 -27.67 -14.02
C GLY A 613 48.19 -26.85 -14.89
N LYS A 614 49.48 -26.93 -14.57
CA LYS A 614 50.58 -26.24 -15.24
C LYS A 614 51.50 -27.26 -15.89
N ILE A 615 51.84 -27.05 -17.16
CA ILE A 615 52.76 -27.89 -17.93
C ILE A 615 53.94 -27.05 -18.37
N GLN A 616 55.15 -27.58 -18.23
CA GLN A 616 56.32 -26.98 -18.83
C GLN A 616 56.70 -27.70 -20.13
N VAL A 617 56.84 -26.95 -21.22
CA VAL A 617 57.24 -27.50 -22.52
C VAL A 617 58.73 -27.80 -22.52
N ARG A 618 59.08 -29.06 -22.81
CA ARG A 618 60.48 -29.52 -22.92
C ARG A 618 60.94 -29.67 -24.36
N GLU A 619 60.07 -30.22 -25.20
CA GLU A 619 60.36 -30.46 -26.61
C GLU A 619 59.14 -30.16 -27.48
N THR A 620 59.36 -29.90 -28.76
CA THR A 620 58.30 -29.66 -29.73
C THR A 620 58.49 -30.58 -30.93
N PHE A 621 57.45 -31.31 -31.29
CA PHE A 621 57.42 -32.26 -32.39
C PHE A 621 56.53 -31.73 -33.51
N LYS A 622 57.00 -31.81 -34.75
CA LYS A 622 56.16 -31.50 -35.92
C LYS A 622 55.57 -32.79 -36.46
N VAL A 623 54.25 -32.93 -36.39
CA VAL A 623 53.54 -34.11 -36.90
C VAL A 623 52.77 -33.75 -38.17
N PRO A 624 52.96 -34.51 -39.28
CA PRO A 624 52.23 -34.27 -40.53
C PRO A 624 50.70 -34.32 -40.30
N ASN A 625 49.96 -33.38 -40.89
CA ASN A 625 48.49 -33.22 -40.81
C ASN A 625 47.90 -32.81 -39.45
N ILE A 626 48.67 -32.78 -38.35
CA ILE A 626 48.19 -32.45 -36.99
C ILE A 626 48.76 -31.11 -36.49
N GLY A 627 49.96 -30.72 -36.93
CA GLY A 627 50.61 -29.47 -36.53
C GLY A 627 51.77 -29.68 -35.55
N VAL A 628 52.11 -28.65 -34.77
CA VAL A 628 53.14 -28.72 -33.73
C VAL A 628 52.52 -29.31 -32.45
N ILE A 629 53.08 -30.43 -31.99
CA ILE A 629 52.73 -31.07 -30.71
C ILE A 629 53.84 -30.75 -29.72
N CYS A 630 53.50 -30.19 -28.56
CA CYS A 630 54.47 -29.96 -27.50
C CYS A 630 54.55 -31.18 -26.58
N GLY A 631 55.77 -31.68 -26.35
CA GLY A 631 56.09 -32.63 -25.30
C GLY A 631 56.39 -31.88 -24.02
N GLY A 632 55.51 -32.01 -23.03
CA GLY A 632 55.58 -31.28 -21.78
C GLY A 632 55.51 -32.18 -20.55
N TYR A 633 55.95 -31.64 -19.43
CA TYR A 633 55.88 -32.27 -18.12
C TYR A 633 54.87 -31.53 -17.25
N VAL A 634 53.91 -32.25 -16.67
CA VAL A 634 52.91 -31.63 -15.77
C VAL A 634 53.57 -31.33 -14.42
N LEU A 635 53.80 -30.04 -14.15
CA LEU A 635 54.43 -29.54 -12.93
C LEU A 635 53.47 -29.58 -11.75
N GLU A 636 52.23 -29.12 -11.97
CA GLU A 636 51.23 -28.99 -10.92
C GLU A 636 49.84 -29.35 -11.46
N GLY A 637 49.02 -29.97 -10.62
CA GLY A 637 47.63 -30.28 -10.94
C GLY A 637 47.46 -31.37 -12.01
N LYS A 638 46.41 -31.26 -12.81
CA LYS A 638 46.09 -32.22 -13.87
C LYS A 638 45.62 -31.53 -15.14
N VAL A 639 45.90 -32.17 -16.28
CA VAL A 639 45.55 -31.66 -17.60
C VAL A 639 44.46 -32.53 -18.17
N VAL A 640 43.30 -31.95 -18.48
CA VAL A 640 42.16 -32.66 -19.07
C VAL A 640 42.05 -32.29 -20.53
N ARG A 641 41.75 -33.26 -21.40
CA ARG A 641 41.70 -33.07 -22.86
C ARG A 641 40.75 -31.95 -23.33
N ASN A 642 39.67 -31.69 -22.58
CA ASN A 642 38.66 -30.68 -22.95
C ASN A 642 38.87 -29.33 -22.26
N ALA A 643 40.01 -29.11 -21.61
CA ALA A 643 40.34 -27.84 -20.97
C ALA A 643 40.76 -26.77 -21.99
N ASN A 644 40.55 -25.50 -21.63
CA ASN A 644 41.19 -24.37 -22.30
C ASN A 644 42.65 -24.30 -21.85
N VAL A 645 43.51 -23.74 -22.69
CA VAL A 645 44.94 -23.60 -22.41
C VAL A 645 45.42 -22.22 -22.76
N ARG A 646 46.26 -21.69 -21.87
CA ARG A 646 46.92 -20.42 -22.02
C ARG A 646 48.43 -20.64 -22.02
N ILE A 647 49.11 -20.11 -23.04
CA ILE A 647 50.56 -20.22 -23.17
C ILE A 647 51.19 -18.97 -22.57
N VAL A 648 52.09 -19.18 -21.60
CA VAL A 648 52.80 -18.15 -20.86
C VAL A 648 54.29 -18.29 -21.14
N ARG A 649 54.94 -17.19 -21.55
CA ARG A 649 56.39 -17.11 -21.75
C ARG A 649 56.89 -15.88 -21.02
N ASP A 650 57.88 -16.06 -20.16
CA ASP A 650 58.46 -14.98 -19.33
C ASP A 650 57.40 -14.19 -18.54
N GLY A 651 56.31 -14.86 -18.13
CA GLY A 651 55.19 -14.25 -17.39
C GLY A 651 54.15 -13.51 -18.25
N ILE A 652 54.28 -13.52 -19.58
CA ILE A 652 53.34 -12.87 -20.50
C ILE A 652 52.50 -13.94 -21.23
N ILE A 653 51.20 -13.70 -21.30
CA ILE A 653 50.24 -14.55 -22.03
C ILE A 653 50.42 -14.30 -23.53
N ILE A 654 50.89 -15.31 -24.26
CA ILE A 654 51.09 -15.23 -25.71
C ILE A 654 49.84 -15.66 -26.47
N HIS A 655 49.17 -16.71 -25.99
CA HIS A 655 48.06 -17.31 -26.70
C HIS A 655 47.06 -17.92 -25.72
N ASP A 656 45.78 -17.83 -26.08
CA ASP A 656 44.66 -18.46 -25.39
C ASP A 656 43.88 -19.31 -26.41
N GLY A 657 43.68 -20.58 -26.10
CA GLY A 657 43.14 -21.56 -27.04
C GLY A 657 42.62 -22.83 -26.38
N LYS A 658 42.23 -23.81 -27.21
CA LYS A 658 41.75 -25.12 -26.75
C LYS A 658 42.75 -26.22 -27.07
N ILE A 659 42.78 -27.26 -26.23
CA ILE A 659 43.56 -28.46 -26.50
C ILE A 659 42.91 -29.21 -27.68
N SER A 660 43.68 -29.45 -28.74
CA SER A 660 43.23 -30.25 -29.90
C SER A 660 43.44 -31.74 -29.67
N SER A 661 44.54 -32.11 -29.00
CA SER A 661 44.87 -33.50 -28.68
C SER A 661 45.70 -33.60 -27.41
N LEU A 662 45.46 -34.65 -26.63
CA LEU A 662 46.20 -34.97 -25.41
C LEU A 662 46.59 -36.45 -25.49
N ARG A 663 47.89 -36.71 -25.60
CA ARG A 663 48.44 -38.06 -25.77
C ARG A 663 49.51 -38.35 -24.74
N ARG A 664 49.61 -39.61 -24.35
CA ARG A 664 50.76 -40.12 -23.59
C ARG A 664 51.37 -41.27 -24.38
N PHE A 665 52.62 -41.13 -24.77
CA PHE A 665 53.29 -42.02 -25.72
C PHE A 665 52.49 -42.16 -27.04
N LYS A 666 51.79 -43.28 -27.25
CA LYS A 666 51.00 -43.55 -28.46
C LYS A 666 49.48 -43.53 -28.22
N ASP A 667 49.05 -43.40 -26.97
CA ASP A 667 47.65 -43.53 -26.59
C ASP A 667 47.02 -42.15 -26.34
N ASP A 668 45.79 -41.97 -26.83
CA ASP A 668 44.95 -40.81 -26.52
C ASP A 668 44.41 -40.96 -25.09
N VAL A 669 44.72 -40.00 -24.23
CA VAL A 669 44.37 -40.04 -22.80
C VAL A 669 43.37 -38.93 -22.45
N LYS A 670 42.48 -39.23 -21.49
CA LYS A 670 41.46 -38.27 -21.05
C LYS A 670 42.02 -37.20 -20.12
N GLU A 671 42.92 -37.60 -19.23
CA GLU A 671 43.62 -36.71 -18.30
C GLU A 671 45.04 -37.18 -18.05
N VAL A 672 45.92 -36.25 -17.67
CA VAL A 672 47.30 -36.51 -17.27
C VAL A 672 47.55 -35.85 -15.91
N ALA A 673 47.97 -36.64 -14.94
CA ALA A 673 48.26 -36.18 -13.59
C ALA A 673 49.67 -35.60 -13.45
N THR A 674 49.90 -34.89 -12.34
CA THR A 674 51.20 -34.32 -11.97
C THR A 674 52.31 -35.36 -12.02
N GLY A 675 53.49 -34.96 -12.52
CA GLY A 675 54.67 -35.81 -12.52
C GLY A 675 54.81 -36.74 -13.73
N TYR A 676 53.86 -36.71 -14.67
CA TYR A 676 53.90 -37.48 -15.90
C TYR A 676 54.15 -36.58 -17.13
N GLU A 677 54.80 -37.18 -18.14
CA GLU A 677 55.00 -36.56 -19.46
C GLU A 677 53.76 -36.75 -20.34
N CYS A 678 53.44 -35.72 -21.12
CA CYS A 678 52.36 -35.74 -22.10
C CYS A 678 52.71 -34.97 -23.37
N GLY A 679 52.09 -35.38 -24.47
CA GLY A 679 52.06 -34.65 -25.72
C GLY A 679 50.74 -33.87 -25.82
N ILE A 680 50.83 -32.55 -26.00
CA ILE A 680 49.67 -31.65 -26.12
C ILE A 680 49.73 -30.96 -27.49
N GLY A 681 48.63 -31.05 -28.24
CA GLY A 681 48.39 -30.22 -29.40
C GLY A 681 47.42 -29.09 -29.04
N ILE A 682 47.69 -27.87 -29.53
CA ILE A 682 46.83 -26.70 -29.33
C ILE A 682 46.12 -26.39 -30.66
N GLU A 683 44.84 -26.02 -30.61
CA GLU A 683 44.09 -25.68 -31.81
C GLU A 683 44.60 -24.38 -32.45
N LYS A 684 44.85 -24.39 -33.77
CA LYS A 684 45.20 -23.20 -34.58
C LYS A 684 46.45 -22.41 -34.13
N TYR A 685 47.30 -22.99 -33.29
CA TYR A 685 48.53 -22.34 -32.83
C TYR A 685 49.75 -23.26 -32.98
N ASN A 686 50.82 -22.73 -33.58
CA ASN A 686 52.02 -23.50 -33.93
C ASN A 686 53.34 -22.91 -33.39
N ASP A 687 53.35 -21.70 -32.80
CA ASP A 687 54.57 -21.05 -32.29
C ASP A 687 54.79 -21.35 -30.79
N ILE A 688 54.95 -22.63 -30.48
CA ILE A 688 55.32 -23.12 -29.14
C ILE A 688 56.84 -23.26 -29.09
N LYS A 689 57.47 -22.74 -28.03
CA LYS A 689 58.91 -22.83 -27.82
C LYS A 689 59.24 -23.68 -26.59
N ILE A 690 60.47 -24.16 -26.57
CA ILE A 690 61.03 -24.87 -25.43
C ILE A 690 61.10 -23.89 -24.24
N ASN A 691 60.72 -24.36 -23.05
CA ASN A 691 60.55 -23.61 -21.81
C ASN A 691 59.29 -22.72 -21.71
N ASP A 692 58.37 -22.78 -22.67
CA ASP A 692 57.04 -22.17 -22.49
C ASP A 692 56.27 -22.89 -21.37
N GLU A 693 55.49 -22.15 -20.59
CA GLU A 693 54.56 -22.69 -19.60
C GLU A 693 53.15 -22.70 -20.19
N ILE A 694 52.44 -23.81 -20.06
CA ILE A 694 51.06 -23.96 -20.51
C ILE A 694 50.19 -24.13 -19.28
N GLU A 695 49.27 -23.19 -19.07
CA GLU A 695 48.27 -23.24 -18.01
C GLU A 695 46.97 -23.80 -18.58
N ALA A 696 46.56 -24.98 -18.12
CA ALA A 696 45.28 -25.56 -18.47
C ALA A 696 44.22 -25.08 -17.46
N TYR A 697 43.10 -24.55 -17.95
CA TYR A 697 42.02 -24.03 -17.12
C TYR A 697 40.65 -24.40 -17.70
N ILE A 698 39.64 -24.40 -16.83
CA ILE A 698 38.24 -24.51 -17.23
C ILE A 698 37.48 -23.29 -16.75
N ILE A 699 36.43 -22.96 -17.47
CA ILE A 699 35.48 -21.94 -17.05
C ILE A 699 34.41 -22.68 -16.23
N GLU A 700 34.40 -22.44 -14.93
CA GLU A 700 33.37 -22.97 -14.03
C GLU A 700 32.26 -21.93 -13.89
N GLU A 701 31.02 -22.38 -14.06
CA GLU A 701 29.83 -21.57 -13.84
C GLU A 701 29.51 -21.58 -12.35
N ILE A 702 29.70 -20.44 -11.69
CA ILE A 702 29.40 -20.30 -10.27
C ILE A 702 28.07 -19.52 -10.14
N PRO A 703 27.02 -20.14 -9.58
CA PRO A 703 25.78 -19.43 -9.30
C PRO A 703 26.06 -18.29 -8.32
N ARG A 704 25.62 -17.08 -8.66
CA ARG A 704 25.69 -15.91 -7.79
C ARG A 704 24.67 -16.06 -6.66
N LYS A 705 25.04 -15.62 -5.46
CA LYS A 705 24.18 -15.61 -4.27
C LYS A 705 23.81 -14.20 -3.88
#